data_AF-A0A521WD84-F1
#
_entry.id   AF-A0A521WD84-F1
#
_cell.length_a   1.000
_cell.length_b   1.000
_cell.length_c   1.000
_cell.angle_alpha   90.00
_cell.angle_beta   90.00
_cell.angle_gamma   90.00
#
_symmetry.space_group_name_H-M   'P 1'
#
loop_
_entity.id
_entity.type
_entity.pdbx_description
1 polymer ?
#
loop_
_entity_poly.entity_id
_entity_poly.type
_entity_poly.pdbx_seq_one_letter_code
_entity_poly.pdbx_strand_id
1 'polypeptide(L)'
;MAITNQERVGKAMDLLRAGLAPFVEREFRSQHQEKAADAARRYFADDRTVGRKALAEWDVAPLLKLMWEAWNEVFSRTLGRAERSLVQELRDWRNKWAHQEPFSSDDADRALDSMTRLLSAVSAPQADEVNKMKLELRRLTFDEQVRSEKRKAGGSLIEAAATGTLKPWREVVTPHTDVASGRYQQAEFAADLWQVHLGEGSDEYRKPQEFFRRTYLTESLKRLLVNGVQRLAGKGGDPVVQLQTNFGGGKTHSMLALYHLFSGTNPGELAGADAVLAEAGVKNLPQAKRVVLVGNKISPGNPISKPDGTVIRTLWGELAWQLGGKKAFARINADDERATNPGDTLRELFKEYGPCLILIDEWVAYARQLHDQSDLPAGGFETQFTFAQALTESAKLAGNCLLVISLPASDTQGSPHTQADDAEVGGIRGREALERLRNVVGRLESSWRPATAEEGFEIVRRRLFEPLAGESFKQRDVTARAFADLYRDQKAEFPPECKGGDYEKRIQAAFPIHPEIFDRLYTDWSTLLKFQRTRGVLRLMAAVIHSLWERGDRNPLILPSTVPIDDPRVQSELTRYLSDNWAPIIEKDVDGPNSLPLRIDREQPGLGKLHATRRVARTIYLGSAPTAAAAHRGLEDRRVKLGCVMPGESPAVFGDALRRLAAAATYLYQDGPRFWYATQPTVTKLAEDRAEQLKRDPDKVAQELDERLRADLRRAGDFARIHPLPRSGADVPDDLDARLVVLPAEHPYTKEPGNAAETAARAILESRGSGPRLYRNTLVFLAADKVRLQDLDEAVRRFLAWKSIVDEKETLNLDPHQLRQAETQKQAADGTVTARLPETFQWLLVPEQRNPQAPTTWQAVRLSGTDALAVRASRRLRSDESLVTSLGSTILRKHLDDVPLWRGDHVAARQLIEDFARYLYLPRLAGPGVLLQAIRDGIALLTWQTDTFAYAESFDEGSGRYRGLRSGLVVGVSEDDAGHLVKPEVARRQMDAEAPAAAEPGRGASPLAGPGSGSAPALLVPPAPEVRLRRFHGTVDLDSLRVGRDASRIADEVISHLAGQPGAEVTVTLEIEARLPGGASDQLVRTVLENSRTLRFRSQGFEEE
;
A
#
# COMPACT_ATOMS: atom_id res chain seq x y z
N MET A 1 -11.71 19.50 33.09
CA MET A 1 -10.26 19.79 33.18
C MET A 1 -9.74 19.12 34.44
N ALA A 2 -8.60 18.44 34.38
CA ALA A 2 -8.00 17.79 35.56
C ALA A 2 -7.41 18.85 36.48
N ILE A 3 -7.70 18.80 37.78
CA ILE A 3 -7.15 19.70 38.80
C ILE A 3 -5.63 19.49 38.86
N THR A 4 -4.85 20.57 38.80
CA THR A 4 -3.38 20.48 38.90
C THR A 4 -2.93 20.19 40.34
N ASN A 5 -1.73 19.65 40.53
CA ASN A 5 -1.20 19.40 41.87
C ASN A 5 -1.13 20.68 42.73
N GLN A 6 -0.79 21.82 42.12
CA GLN A 6 -0.75 23.12 42.78
C GLN A 6 -2.15 23.60 43.21
N GLU A 7 -3.16 23.42 42.36
CA GLU A 7 -4.56 23.73 42.70
C GLU A 7 -5.08 22.81 43.82
N ARG A 8 -4.69 21.52 43.80
CA ARG A 8 -5.07 20.54 44.83
C ARG A 8 -4.48 20.91 46.20
N VAL A 9 -3.20 21.28 46.24
CA VAL A 9 -2.55 21.76 47.48
C VAL A 9 -3.18 23.08 47.95
N GLY A 10 -3.51 24.00 47.04
CA GLY A 10 -4.20 25.24 47.37
C GLY A 10 -5.56 25.02 48.06
N LYS A 11 -6.41 24.16 47.49
CA LYS A 11 -7.70 23.79 48.09
C LYS A 11 -7.54 23.14 49.47
N ALA A 12 -6.52 22.30 49.64
CA ALA A 12 -6.23 21.67 50.93
C ALA A 12 -5.72 22.67 51.98
N MET A 13 -4.98 23.72 51.57
CA MET A 13 -4.60 24.81 52.46
C MET A 13 -5.83 25.59 52.95
N ASP A 14 -6.82 25.83 52.11
CA ASP A 14 -8.07 26.49 52.54
C ASP A 14 -8.83 25.65 53.58
N LEU A 15 -8.84 24.33 53.43
CA LEU A 15 -9.41 23.42 54.42
C LEU A 15 -8.58 23.36 55.70
N LEU A 16 -7.25 23.42 55.59
CA LEU A 16 -6.34 23.53 56.73
C LEU A 16 -6.63 24.80 57.54
N ARG A 17 -6.84 25.94 56.86
CA ARG A 17 -7.25 27.20 57.49
C ARG A 17 -8.54 27.02 58.30
N ALA A 18 -9.57 26.46 57.65
CA ALA A 18 -10.90 26.30 58.23
C ALA A 18 -10.89 25.39 59.46
N GLY A 19 -10.04 24.36 59.48
CA GLY A 19 -9.89 23.47 60.62
C GLY A 19 -9.00 24.02 61.75
N LEU A 20 -7.93 24.76 61.43
CA LEU A 20 -7.00 25.27 62.44
C LEU A 20 -7.49 26.53 63.15
N ALA A 21 -8.19 27.44 62.46
CA ALA A 21 -8.55 28.73 63.04
C ALA A 21 -9.41 28.63 64.32
N PRO A 22 -10.46 27.77 64.38
CA PRO A 22 -11.26 27.60 65.60
C PRO A 22 -10.46 26.97 66.76
N PHE A 23 -9.55 26.04 66.44
CA PHE A 23 -8.68 25.41 67.42
C PHE A 23 -7.72 26.42 68.06
N VAL A 24 -7.02 27.19 67.22
CA VAL A 24 -6.09 28.24 67.66
C VAL A 24 -6.78 29.26 68.55
N GLU A 25 -7.98 29.71 68.16
CA GLU A 25 -8.75 30.67 68.95
C GLU A 25 -9.17 30.09 70.31
N ARG A 26 -9.63 28.83 70.34
CA ARG A 26 -10.01 28.15 71.58
C ARG A 26 -8.84 28.02 72.55
N GLU A 27 -7.69 27.56 72.09
CA GLU A 27 -6.51 27.38 72.96
C GLU A 27 -6.02 28.72 73.52
N PHE A 28 -5.97 29.77 72.69
CA PHE A 28 -5.61 31.12 73.16
C PHE A 28 -6.63 31.72 74.16
N ARG A 29 -7.94 31.51 73.93
CA ARG A 29 -8.98 31.94 74.89
C ARG A 29 -8.88 31.17 76.21
N SER A 30 -8.54 29.89 76.18
CA SER A 30 -8.37 29.09 77.39
C SER A 30 -7.24 29.61 78.30
N GLN A 31 -6.17 30.14 77.71
CA GLN A 31 -4.97 30.57 78.43
C GLN A 31 -4.97 32.06 78.79
N HIS A 32 -5.48 32.92 77.92
CA HIS A 32 -5.41 34.38 78.09
C HIS A 32 -6.78 35.05 78.31
N GLN A 33 -7.86 34.26 78.43
CA GLN A 33 -9.23 34.71 78.70
C GLN A 33 -9.65 35.85 77.74
N GLU A 34 -10.19 36.96 78.23
CA GLU A 34 -10.64 38.10 77.40
C GLU A 34 -9.50 38.83 76.65
N LYS A 35 -8.23 38.55 76.98
CA LYS A 35 -7.04 39.15 76.33
C LYS A 35 -6.44 38.27 75.23
N ALA A 36 -7.11 37.19 74.82
CA ALA A 36 -6.61 36.22 73.84
C ALA A 36 -6.24 36.84 72.48
N ALA A 37 -7.06 37.74 71.96
CA ALA A 37 -6.78 38.41 70.69
C ALA A 37 -5.55 39.32 70.80
N ASP A 38 -5.39 40.04 71.91
CA ASP A 38 -4.24 40.93 72.13
C ASP A 38 -2.95 40.16 72.42
N ALA A 39 -3.02 39.01 73.08
CA ALA A 39 -1.89 38.12 73.29
C ALA A 39 -1.39 37.50 71.98
N ALA A 40 -2.29 37.02 71.11
CA ALA A 40 -1.92 36.51 69.79
C ALA A 40 -1.32 37.60 68.88
N ARG A 41 -1.80 38.85 68.99
CA ARG A 41 -1.29 40.00 68.23
C ARG A 41 0.16 40.37 68.57
N ARG A 42 0.64 40.09 69.78
CA ARG A 42 2.03 40.40 70.19
C ARG A 42 3.07 39.65 69.36
N TYR A 43 2.76 38.46 68.85
CA TYR A 43 3.64 37.68 67.98
C TYR A 43 3.74 38.25 66.55
N PHE A 44 2.91 39.23 66.20
CA PHE A 44 2.82 39.82 64.86
C PHE A 44 2.92 41.36 64.87
N ALA A 45 3.58 41.94 65.87
CA ALA A 45 3.60 43.39 66.14
C ALA A 45 4.05 44.29 64.95
N ASP A 46 4.75 43.73 63.94
CA ASP A 46 5.23 44.45 62.76
C ASP A 46 4.36 44.26 61.48
N ASP A 47 3.31 43.44 61.51
CA ASP A 47 2.53 43.08 60.30
C ASP A 47 1.16 43.79 60.24
N ARG A 48 1.12 44.97 59.58
CA ARG A 48 -0.03 45.90 59.55
C ARG A 48 -1.32 45.32 58.95
N THR A 49 -1.24 44.24 58.17
CA THR A 49 -2.37 43.60 57.47
C THR A 49 -3.15 42.60 58.33
N VAL A 50 -2.52 42.00 59.35
CA VAL A 50 -3.16 41.01 60.24
C VAL A 50 -3.92 41.69 61.40
N GLY A 51 -3.51 42.91 61.78
CA GLY A 51 -3.97 43.59 62.99
C GLY A 51 -5.45 44.02 63.07
N ARG A 52 -6.23 43.96 61.98
CA ARG A 52 -7.65 44.39 61.96
C ARG A 52 -8.69 43.25 61.97
N LYS A 53 -8.28 41.99 61.77
CA LYS A 53 -9.20 40.85 61.63
C LYS A 53 -9.24 39.97 62.88
N ALA A 54 -10.36 39.31 63.13
CA ALA A 54 -10.48 38.30 64.19
C ALA A 54 -9.61 37.08 63.88
N LEU A 55 -9.14 36.35 64.92
CA LEU A 55 -8.29 35.16 64.77
C LEU A 55 -8.91 34.09 63.83
N ALA A 56 -10.23 33.96 63.85
CA ALA A 56 -10.99 33.07 62.95
C ALA A 56 -10.86 33.43 61.45
N GLU A 57 -10.52 34.68 61.14
CA GLU A 57 -10.41 35.18 59.76
C GLU A 57 -8.97 35.15 59.22
N TRP A 58 -8.00 34.72 60.03
CA TRP A 58 -6.59 34.66 59.62
C TRP A 58 -6.36 33.62 58.52
N ASP A 59 -5.42 33.90 57.63
CA ASP A 59 -4.99 32.95 56.61
C ASP A 59 -4.10 31.85 57.22
N VAL A 60 -3.84 30.78 56.46
CA VAL A 60 -3.05 29.62 56.92
C VAL A 60 -1.65 30.02 57.43
N ALA A 61 -0.99 30.98 56.77
CA ALA A 61 0.37 31.38 57.12
C ALA A 61 0.50 31.97 58.53
N PRO A 62 -0.26 33.04 58.87
CA PRO A 62 -0.21 33.58 60.22
C PRO A 62 -0.69 32.57 61.26
N LEU A 63 -1.64 31.68 60.95
CA LEU A 63 -2.05 30.61 61.86
C LEU A 63 -0.90 29.63 62.15
N LEU A 64 -0.23 29.10 61.12
CA LEU A 64 0.90 28.18 61.31
C LEU A 64 2.11 28.86 61.98
N LYS A 65 2.36 30.13 61.69
CA LYS A 65 3.42 30.91 62.36
C LYS A 65 3.09 31.13 63.84
N LEU A 66 1.84 31.49 64.17
CA LEU A 66 1.39 31.63 65.56
C LEU A 66 1.51 30.31 66.33
N MET A 67 1.08 29.20 65.71
CA MET A 67 1.23 27.87 66.29
C MET A 67 2.69 27.53 66.58
N TRP A 68 3.60 27.86 65.67
CA TRP A 68 5.03 27.62 65.85
C TRP A 68 5.65 28.47 66.97
N GLU A 69 5.37 29.77 67.00
CA GLU A 69 6.00 30.71 67.93
C GLU A 69 5.45 30.59 69.35
N ALA A 70 4.14 30.39 69.48
CA ALA A 70 3.48 30.17 70.76
C ALA A 70 3.43 28.69 71.17
N TRP A 71 4.25 27.81 70.57
CA TRP A 71 4.17 26.36 70.78
C TRP A 71 4.36 25.97 72.25
N ASN A 72 5.47 26.40 72.87
CA ASN A 72 5.77 26.03 74.26
C ASN A 72 4.81 26.69 75.25
N GLU A 73 4.29 27.86 74.91
CA GLU A 73 3.42 28.64 75.78
C GLU A 73 1.98 28.11 75.76
N VAL A 74 1.43 27.82 74.57
CA VAL A 74 0.02 27.51 74.34
C VAL A 74 -0.19 26.07 73.87
N PHE A 75 0.40 25.68 72.74
CA PHE A 75 0.00 24.45 72.04
C PHE A 75 0.62 23.15 72.57
N SER A 76 1.73 23.23 73.33
CA SER A 76 2.43 22.06 73.88
C SER A 76 1.64 21.32 74.97
N ARG A 77 0.55 21.91 75.47
CA ARG A 77 -0.35 21.29 76.44
C ARG A 77 -1.31 20.29 75.80
N THR A 78 -1.64 20.51 74.52
CA THR A 78 -2.61 19.70 73.77
C THR A 78 -1.99 18.91 72.62
N LEU A 79 -0.89 19.40 72.03
CA LEU A 79 -0.22 18.79 70.88
C LEU A 79 1.22 18.40 71.24
N GLY A 80 1.70 17.28 70.69
CA GLY A 80 3.01 16.71 70.98
C GLY A 80 4.13 17.22 70.05
N ARG A 81 5.33 16.65 70.21
CA ARG A 81 6.49 17.02 69.37
C ARG A 81 6.30 16.67 67.89
N ALA A 82 5.50 15.65 67.58
CA ALA A 82 5.25 15.22 66.21
C ALA A 82 4.43 16.26 65.43
N GLU A 83 3.39 16.82 66.07
CA GLU A 83 2.53 17.85 65.48
C GLU A 83 3.30 19.16 65.29
N ARG A 84 4.25 19.46 66.19
CA ARG A 84 5.17 20.60 66.01
C ARG A 84 5.97 20.48 64.70
N SER A 85 6.51 19.30 64.43
CA SER A 85 7.23 19.02 63.18
C SER A 85 6.32 19.17 61.95
N LEU A 86 5.05 18.71 62.03
CA LEU A 86 4.07 18.89 60.96
C LEU A 86 3.74 20.36 60.71
N VAL A 87 3.62 21.18 61.76
CA VAL A 87 3.40 22.63 61.61
C VAL A 87 4.57 23.27 60.86
N GLN A 88 5.82 22.92 61.17
CA GLN A 88 6.97 23.43 60.42
C GLN A 88 6.96 22.99 58.96
N GLU A 89 6.72 21.70 58.71
CA GLU A 89 6.66 21.15 57.36
C GLU A 89 5.56 21.82 56.52
N LEU A 90 4.39 22.09 57.11
CA LEU A 90 3.29 22.78 56.43
C LEU A 90 3.58 24.26 56.16
N ARG A 91 4.40 24.92 56.99
CA ARG A 91 4.90 26.28 56.68
C ARG A 91 5.77 26.25 55.43
N ASP A 92 6.64 25.25 55.31
CA ASP A 92 7.50 25.09 54.14
C ASP A 92 6.66 24.81 52.89
N TRP A 93 5.70 23.87 52.95
CA TRP A 93 4.77 23.61 51.83
C TRP A 93 3.94 24.83 51.44
N ARG A 94 3.46 25.61 52.41
CA ARG A 94 2.72 26.85 52.15
C ARG A 94 3.60 27.90 51.48
N ASN A 95 4.86 28.03 51.90
CA ASN A 95 5.79 28.97 51.28
C ASN A 95 6.08 28.58 49.82
N LYS A 96 6.36 27.29 49.55
CA LYS A 96 6.52 26.78 48.17
C LYS A 96 5.30 27.06 47.30
N TRP A 97 4.09 26.82 47.83
CA TRP A 97 2.85 27.11 47.13
C TRP A 97 2.68 28.61 46.83
N ALA A 98 3.00 29.49 47.80
CA ALA A 98 2.92 30.94 47.61
C ALA A 98 3.93 31.49 46.60
N HIS A 99 5.11 30.87 46.49
CA HIS A 99 6.13 31.20 45.49
C HIS A 99 5.87 30.59 44.10
N GLN A 100 4.73 29.90 43.92
CA GLN A 100 4.36 29.20 42.69
C GLN A 100 5.40 28.16 42.24
N GLU A 101 6.08 27.51 43.18
CA GLU A 101 6.98 26.41 42.88
C GLU A 101 6.20 25.19 42.35
N PRO A 102 6.76 24.43 41.39
CA PRO A 102 6.10 23.24 40.85
C PRO A 102 6.00 22.13 41.92
N PHE A 103 4.81 21.56 42.08
CA PHE A 103 4.57 20.40 42.97
C PHE A 103 4.57 19.09 42.18
N SER A 104 5.50 18.18 42.50
CA SER A 104 5.40 16.80 42.04
C SER A 104 4.21 16.08 42.70
N SER A 105 3.80 14.93 42.15
CA SER A 105 2.73 14.13 42.75
C SER A 105 3.10 13.62 44.14
N ASP A 106 4.38 13.35 44.39
CA ASP A 106 4.88 12.94 45.71
C ASP A 106 4.88 14.12 46.70
N ASP A 107 5.28 15.31 46.25
CA ASP A 107 5.22 16.54 47.07
C ASP A 107 3.77 16.87 47.46
N ALA A 108 2.84 16.74 46.51
CA ALA A 108 1.42 16.96 46.75
C ALA A 108 0.83 15.91 47.71
N ASP A 109 1.18 14.63 47.57
CA ASP A 109 0.75 13.57 48.50
C ASP A 109 1.28 13.84 49.91
N ARG A 110 2.56 14.22 50.04
CA ARG A 110 3.19 14.53 51.31
C ARG A 110 2.55 15.74 51.99
N ALA A 111 2.30 16.82 51.24
CA ALA A 111 1.63 18.00 51.77
C ALA A 111 0.21 17.66 52.28
N LEU A 112 -0.58 16.90 51.50
CA LEU A 112 -1.92 16.46 51.90
C LEU A 112 -1.90 15.54 53.13
N ASP A 113 -0.92 14.64 53.23
CA ASP A 113 -0.77 13.75 54.40
C ASP A 113 -0.45 14.55 55.66
N SER A 114 0.48 15.51 55.58
CA SER A 114 0.85 16.38 56.70
C SER A 114 -0.33 17.25 57.16
N MET A 115 -1.14 17.77 56.23
CA MET A 115 -2.38 18.51 56.55
C MET A 115 -3.41 17.63 57.23
N THR A 116 -3.64 16.43 56.69
CA THR A 116 -4.59 15.46 57.25
C THR A 116 -4.24 15.13 58.69
N ARG A 117 -2.97 14.78 58.95
CA ARG A 117 -2.50 14.42 60.30
C ARG A 117 -2.65 15.56 61.30
N LEU A 118 -2.30 16.78 60.91
CA LEU A 118 -2.43 17.95 61.79
C LEU A 118 -3.91 18.25 62.08
N LEU A 119 -4.78 18.20 61.06
CA LEU A 119 -6.22 18.40 61.22
C LEU A 119 -6.86 17.31 62.10
N SER A 120 -6.44 16.05 61.94
CA SER A 120 -6.88 14.96 62.80
C SER A 120 -6.42 15.15 64.25
N ALA A 121 -5.19 15.63 64.47
CA ALA A 121 -4.68 15.89 65.82
C ALA A 121 -5.47 16.99 66.55
N VAL A 122 -6.03 17.97 65.84
CA VAL A 122 -6.92 19.00 66.41
C VAL A 122 -8.41 18.62 66.37
N SER A 123 -8.74 17.39 65.94
CA SER A 123 -10.12 16.89 65.78
C SER A 123 -10.99 17.74 64.84
N ALA A 124 -10.40 18.27 63.77
CA ALA A 124 -11.11 19.07 62.77
C ALA A 124 -11.75 18.17 61.68
N PRO A 125 -13.06 18.35 61.36
CA PRO A 125 -13.75 17.51 60.37
C PRO A 125 -13.19 17.66 58.95
N GLN A 126 -12.50 18.76 58.65
CA GLN A 126 -11.82 19.00 57.38
C GLN A 126 -10.73 17.95 57.07
N ALA A 127 -10.26 17.19 58.08
CA ALA A 127 -9.32 16.10 57.88
C ALA A 127 -9.84 15.05 56.87
N ASP A 128 -11.14 14.74 56.90
CA ASP A 128 -11.75 13.72 56.03
C ASP A 128 -11.74 14.15 54.55
N GLU A 129 -12.00 15.44 54.28
CA GLU A 129 -11.99 16.00 52.93
C GLU A 129 -10.58 16.05 52.34
N VAL A 130 -9.59 16.46 53.14
CA VAL A 130 -8.17 16.44 52.72
C VAL A 130 -7.70 15.00 52.49
N ASN A 131 -8.12 14.05 53.32
CA ASN A 131 -7.80 12.63 53.13
C ASN A 131 -8.43 12.06 51.85
N LYS A 132 -9.66 12.46 51.51
CA LYS A 132 -10.31 12.08 50.25
C LYS A 132 -9.51 12.59 49.04
N MET A 133 -9.08 13.84 49.05
CA MET A 133 -8.23 14.40 47.99
C MET A 133 -6.88 13.67 47.87
N LYS A 134 -6.29 13.23 48.99
CA LYS A 134 -5.09 12.39 49.00
C LYS A 134 -5.33 11.04 48.32
N LEU A 135 -6.42 10.36 48.66
CA LEU A 135 -6.77 9.05 48.07
C LEU A 135 -7.06 9.16 46.56
N GLU A 136 -7.71 10.24 46.12
CA GLU A 136 -7.94 10.53 44.70
C GLU A 136 -6.62 10.78 43.94
N LEU A 137 -5.69 11.55 44.53
CA LEU A 137 -4.35 11.73 43.96
C LEU A 137 -3.62 10.40 43.81
N ARG A 138 -3.58 9.57 44.87
CA ARG A 138 -2.91 8.25 44.82
C ARG A 138 -3.49 7.34 43.75
N ARG A 139 -4.81 7.34 43.57
CA ARG A 139 -5.46 6.57 42.51
C ARG A 139 -5.05 7.06 41.12
N LEU A 140 -5.01 8.38 40.91
CA LEU A 140 -4.55 8.96 39.64
C LEU A 140 -3.08 8.63 39.37
N THR A 141 -2.21 8.74 40.37
CA THR A 141 -0.79 8.39 40.23
C THR A 141 -0.61 6.90 39.92
N PHE A 142 -1.42 6.03 40.53
CA PHE A 142 -1.41 4.59 40.24
C PHE A 142 -1.91 4.30 38.82
N ASP A 143 -3.00 4.93 38.39
CA ASP A 143 -3.51 4.80 37.02
C ASP A 143 -2.51 5.33 35.97
N GLU A 144 -1.79 6.42 36.28
CA GLU A 144 -0.71 6.96 35.45
C GLU A 144 0.53 6.07 35.46
N GLN A 145 0.90 5.49 36.61
CA GLN A 145 1.99 4.51 36.71
C GLN A 145 1.66 3.23 35.94
N VAL A 146 0.42 2.73 36.02
CA VAL A 146 -0.05 1.59 35.21
C VAL A 146 -0.03 1.94 33.71
N ARG A 147 -0.40 3.15 33.31
CA ARG A 147 -0.29 3.61 31.91
C ARG A 147 1.16 3.81 31.45
N SER A 148 2.02 4.28 32.35
CA SER A 148 3.47 4.47 32.16
C SER A 148 4.18 3.12 32.05
N GLU A 149 3.85 2.16 32.89
CA GLU A 149 4.33 0.78 32.79
C GLU A 149 3.76 0.08 31.56
N LYS A 150 2.50 0.30 31.19
CA LYS A 150 1.96 -0.15 29.87
C LYS A 150 2.67 0.50 28.67
N ARG A 151 3.25 1.70 28.82
CA ARG A 151 4.07 2.36 27.78
C ARG A 151 5.53 1.94 27.81
N LYS A 152 6.11 1.66 28.99
CA LYS A 152 7.48 1.15 29.17
C LYS A 152 7.59 -0.33 28.81
N ALA A 153 6.55 -1.12 29.11
CA ALA A 153 6.30 -2.44 28.56
C ALA A 153 5.73 -2.37 27.12
N GLY A 154 6.06 -1.31 26.39
CA GLY A 154 5.71 -1.10 24.98
C GLY A 154 6.41 -2.06 24.02
N GLY A 155 6.46 -3.35 24.39
CA GLY A 155 6.56 -4.49 23.50
C GLY A 155 5.18 -5.16 23.40
N SER A 156 4.38 -4.71 22.43
CA SER A 156 3.82 -5.62 21.44
C SER A 156 3.30 -6.99 21.94
N LEU A 157 2.21 -7.00 22.71
CA LEU A 157 1.33 -8.16 22.72
C LEU A 157 0.02 -7.79 22.06
N ILE A 158 -0.34 -8.60 21.07
CA ILE A 158 -1.63 -8.52 20.42
C ILE A 158 -2.58 -9.35 21.27
N GLU A 159 -3.48 -8.72 22.01
CA GLU A 159 -4.45 -9.43 22.85
C GLU A 159 -5.78 -9.66 22.10
N ALA A 160 -6.43 -10.78 22.37
CA ALA A 160 -7.81 -11.03 21.97
C ALA A 160 -8.76 -10.06 22.67
N ALA A 161 -9.67 -9.41 21.95
CA ALA A 161 -10.67 -8.53 22.58
C ALA A 161 -11.69 -9.28 23.45
N ALA A 162 -11.79 -10.60 23.29
CA ALA A 162 -12.69 -11.49 24.03
C ALA A 162 -11.93 -12.35 25.03
N THR A 163 -11.23 -11.73 25.98
CA THR A 163 -10.56 -12.41 27.12
C THR A 163 -11.53 -12.99 28.17
N GLY A 164 -12.85 -13.01 27.90
CA GLY A 164 -13.88 -13.40 28.87
C GLY A 164 -14.33 -14.86 28.82
N THR A 165 -14.18 -15.56 27.68
CA THR A 165 -14.80 -16.89 27.46
C THR A 165 -13.82 -18.06 27.38
N LEU A 166 -12.58 -17.83 26.94
CA LEU A 166 -11.55 -18.86 26.81
C LEU A 166 -10.34 -18.52 27.68
N LYS A 167 -9.77 -19.53 28.34
CA LYS A 167 -8.54 -19.34 29.13
C LYS A 167 -7.33 -19.11 28.20
N PRO A 168 -6.43 -18.19 28.55
CA PRO A 168 -5.15 -18.06 27.87
C PRO A 168 -4.37 -19.38 27.86
N TRP A 169 -3.67 -19.68 26.77
CA TRP A 169 -2.92 -20.94 26.66
C TRP A 169 -1.90 -21.10 27.79
N ARG A 170 -1.29 -20.00 28.23
CA ARG A 170 -0.29 -19.99 29.30
C ARG A 170 -0.82 -20.38 30.68
N GLU A 171 -2.14 -20.31 30.87
CA GLU A 171 -2.81 -20.79 32.09
C GLU A 171 -3.18 -22.28 32.00
N VAL A 172 -3.09 -22.88 30.80
CA VAL A 172 -3.49 -24.27 30.52
C VAL A 172 -2.28 -25.19 30.40
N VAL A 173 -1.20 -24.71 29.78
CA VAL A 173 0.02 -25.48 29.51
C VAL A 173 1.28 -24.66 29.81
N THR A 174 2.26 -25.32 30.43
CA THR A 174 3.54 -24.73 30.81
C THR A 174 4.64 -25.15 29.82
N PRO A 175 5.43 -24.22 29.25
CA PRO A 175 6.63 -24.58 28.51
C PRO A 175 7.67 -25.21 29.43
N HIS A 176 8.53 -26.09 28.90
CA HIS A 176 9.65 -26.63 29.69
C HIS A 176 10.56 -25.50 30.19
N THR A 177 11.26 -25.74 31.29
CA THR A 177 12.07 -24.72 32.00
C THR A 177 13.19 -24.11 31.14
N ASP A 178 13.77 -24.88 30.23
CA ASP A 178 14.76 -24.48 29.23
C ASP A 178 14.18 -23.46 28.21
N VAL A 179 12.97 -23.71 27.72
CA VAL A 179 12.23 -22.81 26.82
C VAL A 179 11.75 -21.57 27.58
N ALA A 180 11.14 -21.75 28.75
CA ALA A 180 10.59 -20.67 29.56
C ALA A 180 11.67 -19.65 29.98
N SER A 181 12.88 -20.12 30.32
CA SER A 181 14.00 -19.28 30.77
C SER A 181 14.82 -18.65 29.65
N GLY A 182 14.55 -18.98 28.38
CA GLY A 182 15.31 -18.47 27.23
C GLY A 182 16.74 -19.01 27.13
N ARG A 183 17.08 -20.00 27.95
CA ARG A 183 18.42 -20.63 28.00
C ARG A 183 18.57 -21.80 27.03
N TYR A 184 17.65 -21.94 26.07
CA TYR A 184 17.73 -22.95 25.03
C TYR A 184 19.00 -22.73 24.18
N GLN A 185 19.99 -23.61 24.30
CA GLN A 185 21.20 -23.50 23.48
C GLN A 185 20.98 -24.16 22.12
N GLN A 186 21.49 -23.56 21.05
CA GLN A 186 21.36 -24.11 19.68
C GLN A 186 21.90 -25.54 19.55
N ALA A 187 22.82 -25.95 20.42
CA ALA A 187 23.42 -27.28 20.49
C ALA A 187 22.49 -28.33 21.14
N GLU A 188 21.53 -27.94 21.98
CA GLU A 188 20.66 -28.87 22.73
C GLU A 188 19.60 -29.54 21.83
N PHE A 189 19.29 -29.00 20.65
CA PHE A 189 18.39 -29.70 19.71
C PHE A 189 19.12 -30.69 18.78
N ALA A 190 20.43 -30.84 18.93
CA ALA A 190 21.20 -31.85 18.22
C ALA A 190 21.42 -33.05 19.15
N ALA A 191 20.74 -34.17 18.85
CA ALA A 191 21.10 -35.44 19.43
C ALA A 191 22.55 -35.79 19.05
N ASP A 192 23.39 -36.13 20.03
CA ASP A 192 24.75 -36.65 19.83
C ASP A 192 24.84 -38.04 20.47
N LEU A 193 24.78 -39.08 19.63
CA LEU A 193 24.84 -40.47 20.06
C LEU A 193 26.18 -40.80 20.76
N TRP A 194 27.27 -40.13 20.37
CA TRP A 194 28.58 -40.36 20.97
C TRP A 194 28.65 -39.82 22.40
N GLN A 195 28.15 -38.61 22.65
CA GLN A 195 28.09 -38.06 24.01
C GLN A 195 27.25 -38.94 24.93
N VAL A 196 26.08 -39.38 24.46
CA VAL A 196 25.23 -40.29 25.25
C VAL A 196 25.92 -41.63 25.53
N HIS A 197 26.65 -42.17 24.54
CA HIS A 197 27.45 -43.39 24.74
C HIS A 197 28.53 -43.22 25.81
N LEU A 198 29.16 -42.05 25.90
CA LEU A 198 30.16 -41.72 26.94
C LEU A 198 29.55 -41.37 28.30
N GLY A 199 28.22 -41.25 28.41
CA GLY A 199 27.54 -40.80 29.63
C GLY A 199 27.60 -39.27 29.85
N GLU A 200 27.94 -38.52 28.79
CA GLU A 200 28.00 -37.07 28.72
C GLU A 200 26.71 -36.49 28.08
N GLY A 201 26.60 -35.15 28.01
CA GLY A 201 25.48 -34.46 27.37
C GLY A 201 24.33 -34.11 28.31
N SER A 202 23.26 -33.52 27.76
CA SER A 202 22.10 -33.07 28.53
C SER A 202 21.24 -34.25 29.02
N ASP A 203 20.60 -34.07 30.18
CA ASP A 203 19.78 -35.12 30.80
C ASP A 203 18.61 -35.57 29.91
N GLU A 204 18.10 -34.71 29.03
CA GLU A 204 17.01 -35.05 28.10
C GLU A 204 17.38 -36.09 27.04
N TYR A 205 18.65 -36.21 26.65
CA TYR A 205 19.11 -37.30 25.78
C TYR A 205 19.85 -38.38 26.53
N ARG A 206 20.45 -38.07 27.68
CA ARG A 206 21.25 -39.04 28.43
C ARG A 206 20.39 -40.00 29.23
N LYS A 207 19.31 -39.53 29.86
CA LYS A 207 18.44 -40.36 30.70
C LYS A 207 17.34 -41.03 29.87
N PRO A 208 17.21 -42.36 29.88
CA PRO A 208 16.21 -43.09 29.10
C PRO A 208 14.77 -42.61 29.35
N GLN A 209 14.39 -42.39 30.62
CA GLN A 209 13.04 -41.97 30.99
C GLN A 209 12.72 -40.57 30.44
N GLU A 210 13.63 -39.61 30.59
CA GLU A 210 13.46 -38.24 30.08
C GLU A 210 13.41 -38.20 28.56
N PHE A 211 14.26 -38.99 27.90
CA PHE A 211 14.27 -39.13 26.44
C PHE A 211 12.92 -39.62 25.92
N PHE A 212 12.41 -40.74 26.44
CA PHE A 212 11.12 -41.29 25.99
C PHE A 212 9.93 -40.38 26.37
N ARG A 213 10.00 -39.67 27.50
CA ARG A 213 8.97 -38.70 27.90
C ARG A 213 8.85 -37.54 26.91
N ARG A 214 9.98 -37.04 26.40
CA ARG A 214 10.04 -35.93 25.41
C ARG A 214 9.90 -36.40 23.96
N THR A 215 9.98 -37.71 23.72
CA THR A 215 9.89 -38.31 22.37
C THR A 215 8.44 -38.63 22.03
N TYR A 216 8.02 -38.25 20.82
CA TYR A 216 6.80 -38.77 20.22
C TYR A 216 7.14 -40.00 19.37
N LEU A 217 6.49 -41.14 19.67
CA LEU A 217 6.67 -42.37 18.89
C LEU A 217 5.86 -42.28 17.60
N THR A 218 6.49 -41.74 16.56
CA THR A 218 5.94 -41.77 15.20
C THR A 218 5.74 -43.20 14.73
N GLU A 219 4.89 -43.41 13.73
CA GLU A 219 4.64 -44.74 13.17
C GLU A 219 5.96 -45.40 12.71
N SER A 220 6.84 -44.63 12.04
CA SER A 220 8.15 -45.10 11.58
C SER A 220 9.08 -45.46 12.74
N LEU A 221 9.16 -44.61 13.77
CA LEU A 221 9.98 -44.90 14.95
C LEU A 221 9.45 -46.11 15.70
N LYS A 222 8.13 -46.23 15.86
CA LYS A 222 7.50 -47.40 16.48
C LYS A 222 7.86 -48.68 15.73
N ARG A 223 7.76 -48.69 14.40
CA ARG A 223 8.17 -49.82 13.56
C ARG A 223 9.65 -50.17 13.72
N LEU A 224 10.54 -49.16 13.82
CA LEU A 224 11.96 -49.39 14.11
C LEU A 224 12.16 -50.17 15.41
N LEU A 225 11.50 -49.69 16.47
CA LEU A 225 11.64 -50.26 17.80
C LEU A 225 11.04 -51.67 17.83
N VAL A 226 9.87 -51.90 17.22
CA VAL A 226 9.26 -53.22 17.06
C VAL A 226 10.21 -54.17 16.35
N ASN A 227 10.79 -53.76 15.21
CA ASN A 227 11.76 -54.56 14.48
C ASN A 227 12.98 -54.91 15.34
N GLY A 228 13.53 -53.92 16.07
CA GLY A 228 14.67 -54.15 16.95
C GLY A 228 14.36 -55.12 18.09
N VAL A 229 13.17 -55.02 18.68
CA VAL A 229 12.70 -55.97 19.71
C VAL A 229 12.55 -57.37 19.16
N GLN A 230 11.93 -57.54 17.99
CA GLN A 230 11.77 -58.85 17.34
C GLN A 230 13.13 -59.48 17.00
N ARG A 231 14.05 -58.68 16.43
CA ARG A 231 15.38 -59.15 16.02
C ARG A 231 16.21 -59.60 17.20
N LEU A 232 16.33 -58.77 18.23
CA LEU A 232 17.16 -59.10 19.39
C LEU A 232 16.53 -60.19 20.28
N ALA A 233 15.21 -60.36 20.24
CA ALA A 233 14.52 -61.46 20.92
C ALA A 233 14.56 -62.79 20.13
N GLY A 234 15.16 -62.83 18.93
CA GLY A 234 15.25 -64.02 18.09
C GLY A 234 13.92 -64.45 17.47
N LYS A 235 12.94 -63.53 17.35
CA LYS A 235 11.59 -63.79 16.83
C LYS A 235 11.39 -63.40 15.35
N GLY A 236 12.48 -63.15 14.61
CA GLY A 236 12.44 -62.59 13.26
C GLY A 236 12.81 -61.11 13.25
N GLY A 237 12.46 -60.38 12.19
CA GLY A 237 12.84 -58.96 12.02
C GLY A 237 14.10 -58.78 11.16
N ASP A 238 14.19 -57.59 10.57
CA ASP A 238 15.22 -57.22 9.62
C ASP A 238 16.58 -57.05 10.33
N PRO A 239 17.65 -57.70 9.82
CA PRO A 239 18.97 -57.69 10.45
C PRO A 239 19.72 -56.36 10.27
N VAL A 240 19.41 -55.64 9.19
CA VAL A 240 20.09 -54.41 8.80
C VAL A 240 19.03 -53.37 8.51
N VAL A 241 19.10 -52.24 9.20
CA VAL A 241 18.20 -51.09 8.98
C VAL A 241 19.02 -49.89 8.54
N GLN A 242 18.71 -49.37 7.37
CA GLN A 242 19.25 -48.11 6.89
C GLN A 242 18.31 -46.97 7.28
N LEU A 243 18.79 -46.05 8.12
CA LEU A 243 18.07 -44.82 8.41
C LEU A 243 18.35 -43.81 7.30
N GLN A 244 17.39 -43.70 6.38
CA GLN A 244 17.32 -42.62 5.42
C GLN A 244 16.44 -41.52 6.00
N THR A 245 16.92 -40.27 6.01
CA THR A 245 16.05 -39.15 6.34
C THR A 245 16.10 -38.14 5.23
N ASN A 246 14.92 -37.76 4.74
CA ASN A 246 14.74 -36.52 3.97
C ASN A 246 14.92 -35.35 4.94
N PHE A 247 16.18 -34.98 5.14
CA PHE A 247 16.71 -33.79 5.78
C PHE A 247 16.21 -33.44 7.20
N GLY A 248 17.14 -33.49 8.16
CA GLY A 248 17.06 -32.77 9.43
C GLY A 248 16.45 -33.54 10.61
N GLY A 249 17.33 -34.14 11.43
CA GLY A 249 17.10 -34.34 12.87
C GLY A 249 16.55 -35.69 13.36
N GLY A 250 16.33 -36.67 12.48
CA GLY A 250 15.71 -37.95 12.86
C GLY A 250 16.66 -39.14 13.08
N LYS A 251 17.80 -39.22 12.35
CA LYS A 251 18.66 -40.43 12.31
C LYS A 251 19.24 -40.77 13.69
N THR A 252 20.04 -39.85 14.22
CA THR A 252 20.67 -39.99 15.54
C THR A 252 19.62 -40.11 16.66
N HIS A 253 18.48 -39.45 16.53
CA HIS A 253 17.37 -39.57 17.50
C HIS A 253 16.74 -40.97 17.49
N SER A 254 16.47 -41.55 16.31
CA SER A 254 16.00 -42.93 16.17
C SER A 254 17.02 -43.95 16.71
N MET A 255 18.31 -43.72 16.46
CA MET A 255 19.38 -44.54 17.03
C MET A 255 19.43 -44.45 18.56
N LEU A 256 19.26 -43.25 19.13
CA LEU A 256 19.16 -43.06 20.58
C LEU A 256 17.95 -43.78 21.19
N ALA A 257 16.81 -43.78 20.50
CA ALA A 257 15.63 -44.51 20.97
C ALA A 257 15.91 -46.01 21.09
N LEU A 258 16.58 -46.62 20.09
CA LEU A 258 17.04 -48.01 20.18
C LEU A 258 18.09 -48.19 21.29
N TYR A 259 19.07 -47.30 21.37
CA TYR A 259 20.13 -47.34 22.38
C TYR A 259 19.57 -47.33 23.81
N HIS A 260 18.55 -46.52 24.06
CA HIS A 260 17.88 -46.40 25.35
C HIS A 260 16.91 -47.53 25.63
N LEU A 261 16.18 -48.03 24.62
CA LEU A 261 15.30 -49.18 24.79
C LEU A 261 16.08 -50.42 25.28
N PHE A 262 17.30 -50.62 24.78
CA PHE A 262 18.18 -51.71 25.20
C PHE A 262 19.22 -51.30 26.26
N SER A 263 18.96 -50.23 27.02
CA SER A 263 19.86 -49.76 28.08
C SER A 263 19.86 -50.61 29.35
N GLY A 264 18.88 -51.50 29.51
CA GLY A 264 18.62 -52.24 30.75
C GLY A 264 17.61 -51.55 31.68
N THR A 265 17.10 -50.38 31.29
CA THR A 265 15.99 -49.70 31.99
C THR A 265 14.70 -50.52 31.88
N ASN A 266 13.88 -50.51 32.92
CA ASN A 266 12.59 -51.19 32.91
C ASN A 266 11.68 -50.58 31.82
N PRO A 267 11.15 -51.38 30.86
CA PRO A 267 10.28 -50.86 29.81
C PRO A 267 9.05 -50.12 30.31
N GLY A 268 8.50 -50.49 31.48
CA GLY A 268 7.33 -49.81 32.06
C GLY A 268 7.61 -48.36 32.51
N GLU A 269 8.88 -47.96 32.63
CA GLU A 269 9.27 -46.57 32.91
C GLU A 269 9.46 -45.74 31.63
N LEU A 270 9.48 -46.40 30.46
CA LEU A 270 9.69 -45.76 29.17
C LEU A 270 8.34 -45.50 28.49
N ALA A 271 7.97 -44.23 28.38
CA ALA A 271 6.69 -43.83 27.79
C ALA A 271 6.49 -44.43 26.38
N GLY A 272 5.45 -45.24 26.22
CA GLY A 272 5.08 -45.88 24.95
C GLY A 272 5.82 -47.19 24.63
N ALA A 273 6.77 -47.63 25.45
CA ALA A 273 7.45 -48.91 25.26
C ALA A 273 6.50 -50.12 25.41
N ASP A 274 5.46 -50.02 26.24
CA ASP A 274 4.43 -51.07 26.38
C ASP A 274 3.73 -51.36 25.05
N ALA A 275 3.41 -50.31 24.28
CA ALA A 275 2.78 -50.44 22.97
C ALA A 275 3.73 -51.09 21.95
N VAL A 276 5.04 -50.80 22.03
CA VAL A 276 6.07 -51.43 21.20
C VAL A 276 6.20 -52.91 21.55
N LEU A 277 6.26 -53.26 22.84
CA LEU A 277 6.37 -54.64 23.31
C LEU A 277 5.15 -55.48 22.95
N ALA A 278 3.95 -54.92 23.12
CA ALA A 278 2.69 -55.55 22.76
C ALA A 278 2.64 -55.88 21.26
N GLU A 279 3.01 -54.92 20.40
CA GLU A 279 3.05 -55.12 18.95
C GLU A 279 4.15 -56.10 18.51
N ALA A 280 5.31 -56.08 19.17
CA ALA A 280 6.38 -57.04 18.93
C ALA A 280 6.06 -58.47 19.43
N GLY A 281 5.01 -58.64 20.25
CA GLY A 281 4.66 -59.92 20.86
C GLY A 281 5.70 -60.43 21.85
N VAL A 282 6.40 -59.53 22.55
CA VAL A 282 7.49 -59.84 23.49
C VAL A 282 7.15 -59.28 24.87
N LYS A 283 7.28 -60.10 25.92
CA LYS A 283 7.00 -59.68 27.30
C LYS A 283 8.18 -58.99 27.99
N ASN A 284 9.39 -59.47 27.75
CA ASN A 284 10.62 -58.98 28.36
C ASN A 284 11.65 -58.66 27.29
N LEU A 285 12.34 -57.53 27.42
CA LEU A 285 13.45 -57.18 26.53
C LEU A 285 14.68 -58.05 26.82
N PRO A 286 15.39 -58.53 25.79
CA PRO A 286 16.68 -59.18 25.97
C PRO A 286 17.74 -58.17 26.41
N GLN A 287 18.69 -58.62 27.24
CA GLN A 287 19.86 -57.81 27.56
C GLN A 287 20.80 -57.81 26.35
N ALA A 288 20.86 -56.70 25.62
CA ALA A 288 21.68 -56.57 24.43
C ALA A 288 22.97 -55.77 24.69
N LYS A 289 24.08 -56.21 24.08
CA LYS A 289 25.29 -55.40 23.99
C LYS A 289 25.10 -54.29 22.96
N ARG A 290 25.42 -53.05 23.33
CA ARG A 290 25.23 -51.87 22.48
C ARG A 290 26.58 -51.37 22.00
N VAL A 291 26.80 -51.44 20.69
CA VAL A 291 27.99 -50.91 20.00
C VAL A 291 27.61 -49.62 19.29
N VAL A 292 28.40 -48.57 19.47
CA VAL A 292 28.21 -47.24 18.89
C VAL A 292 29.49 -46.83 18.15
N LEU A 293 29.37 -46.64 16.84
CA LEU A 293 30.45 -46.16 15.98
C LEU A 293 29.99 -44.84 15.34
N VAL A 294 30.72 -43.75 15.57
CA VAL A 294 30.38 -42.43 15.02
C VAL A 294 31.53 -41.92 14.17
N GLY A 295 31.28 -41.81 12.86
CA GLY A 295 32.34 -41.57 11.87
C GLY A 295 33.06 -40.24 11.99
N ASN A 296 32.42 -39.22 12.57
CA ASN A 296 33.04 -37.91 12.84
C ASN A 296 33.85 -37.87 14.15
N LYS A 297 33.76 -38.91 14.99
CA LYS A 297 34.42 -38.96 16.31
C LYS A 297 35.59 -39.93 16.33
N ILE A 298 35.53 -40.99 15.55
CA ILE A 298 36.60 -41.98 15.43
C ILE A 298 37.58 -41.49 14.35
N SER A 299 38.84 -41.28 14.73
CA SER A 299 39.90 -40.83 13.81
C SER A 299 40.44 -42.00 12.99
N PRO A 300 40.46 -41.93 11.64
CA PRO A 300 41.09 -42.94 10.81
C PRO A 300 42.63 -42.88 10.82
N GLY A 301 43.21 -41.72 11.18
CA GLY A 301 44.65 -41.48 11.14
C GLY A 301 45.39 -41.77 12.44
N ASN A 302 44.68 -41.81 13.58
CA ASN A 302 45.29 -41.89 14.90
C ASN A 302 44.72 -43.08 15.70
N PRO A 303 45.55 -44.08 16.06
CA PRO A 303 45.12 -45.17 16.93
C PRO A 303 44.70 -44.66 18.31
N ILE A 304 43.68 -45.29 18.89
CA ILE A 304 43.14 -44.94 20.21
C ILE A 304 43.52 -46.02 21.22
N SER A 305 44.13 -45.61 22.33
CA SER A 305 44.42 -46.49 23.47
C SER A 305 43.25 -46.50 24.45
N LYS A 306 42.70 -47.68 24.74
CA LYS A 306 41.61 -47.87 25.71
C LYS A 306 42.16 -48.04 27.14
N PRO A 307 41.34 -47.85 28.18
CA PRO A 307 41.77 -47.97 29.58
C PRO A 307 42.37 -49.34 29.95
N ASP A 308 42.04 -50.39 29.22
CA ASP A 308 42.57 -51.75 29.42
C ASP A 308 43.88 -52.03 28.67
N GLY A 309 44.48 -50.99 28.07
CA GLY A 309 45.74 -51.03 27.32
C GLY A 309 45.59 -51.52 25.87
N THR A 310 44.36 -51.77 25.41
CA THR A 310 44.11 -52.17 24.02
C THR A 310 44.30 -50.98 23.07
N VAL A 311 45.10 -51.14 22.01
CA VAL A 311 45.29 -50.12 20.97
C VAL A 311 44.42 -50.49 19.78
N ILE A 312 43.52 -49.58 19.40
CA ILE A 312 42.54 -49.79 18.32
C ILE A 312 42.86 -48.87 17.16
N ARG A 313 42.89 -49.41 15.95
CA ARG A 313 43.21 -48.66 14.72
C ARG A 313 42.01 -48.50 13.78
N THR A 314 41.04 -49.39 13.86
CA THR A 314 39.97 -49.52 12.84
C THR A 314 38.56 -49.52 13.46
N LEU A 315 37.54 -49.33 12.62
CA LEU A 315 36.13 -49.43 13.03
C LEU A 315 35.75 -50.83 13.53
N TRP A 316 36.29 -51.89 12.90
CA TRP A 316 36.03 -53.27 13.36
C TRP A 316 36.75 -53.58 14.68
N GLY A 317 37.95 -53.04 14.89
CA GLY A 317 38.65 -53.06 16.17
C GLY A 317 37.81 -52.45 17.29
N GLU A 318 37.27 -51.25 17.05
CA GLU A 318 36.38 -50.56 17.99
C GLU A 318 35.10 -51.37 18.26
N LEU A 319 34.51 -51.93 17.22
CA LEU A 319 33.32 -52.78 17.31
C LEU A 319 33.57 -54.01 18.21
N ALA A 320 34.65 -54.76 17.99
CA ALA A 320 34.93 -55.95 18.79
C ALA A 320 35.24 -55.60 20.25
N TRP A 321 35.99 -54.51 20.48
CA TRP A 321 36.28 -54.05 21.83
C TRP A 321 35.01 -53.62 22.57
N GLN A 322 34.08 -52.91 21.94
CA GLN A 322 32.80 -52.56 22.57
C GLN A 322 31.90 -53.79 22.83
N LEU A 323 32.01 -54.84 22.00
CA LEU A 323 31.21 -56.06 22.11
C LEU A 323 31.62 -56.93 23.31
N GLY A 324 32.94 -57.15 23.49
CA GLY A 324 33.47 -58.09 24.49
C GLY A 324 34.81 -57.69 25.12
N GLY A 325 35.22 -56.43 25.00
CA GLY A 325 36.48 -55.89 25.52
C GLY A 325 37.70 -56.52 24.87
N LYS A 326 38.81 -56.54 25.62
CA LYS A 326 40.09 -57.14 25.21
C LYS A 326 39.99 -58.56 24.66
N LYS A 327 39.07 -59.40 25.18
CA LYS A 327 38.90 -60.80 24.73
C LYS A 327 38.33 -60.91 23.32
N ALA A 328 37.33 -60.09 22.99
CA ALA A 328 36.77 -60.04 21.65
C ALA A 328 37.74 -59.40 20.67
N PHE A 329 38.40 -58.30 21.07
CA PHE A 329 39.42 -57.64 20.25
C PHE A 329 40.59 -58.58 19.90
N ALA A 330 41.05 -59.42 20.84
CA ALA A 330 42.15 -60.35 20.59
C ALA A 330 41.90 -61.30 19.40
N ARG A 331 40.64 -61.61 19.07
CA ARG A 331 40.30 -62.46 17.91
C ARG A 331 40.52 -61.78 16.57
N ILE A 332 40.42 -60.45 16.53
CA ILE A 332 40.57 -59.65 15.31
C ILE A 332 41.80 -58.75 15.38
N ASN A 333 42.70 -58.95 16.36
CA ASN A 333 43.87 -58.08 16.57
C ASN A 333 44.75 -58.03 15.32
N ALA A 334 44.98 -59.17 14.67
CA ALA A 334 45.75 -59.21 13.43
C ALA A 334 45.09 -58.43 12.29
N ASP A 335 43.76 -58.44 12.22
CA ASP A 335 42.98 -57.72 11.20
C ASP A 335 42.94 -56.21 11.47
N ASP A 336 42.86 -55.79 12.73
CA ASP A 336 43.00 -54.39 13.15
C ASP A 336 44.42 -53.88 12.87
N GLU A 337 45.45 -54.67 13.19
CA GLU A 337 46.83 -54.26 12.99
C GLU A 337 47.20 -54.09 11.52
N ARG A 338 46.66 -54.95 10.65
CA ARG A 338 46.88 -54.93 9.19
C ARG A 338 45.89 -54.04 8.43
N ALA A 339 44.89 -53.51 9.14
CA ALA A 339 43.79 -52.77 8.56
C ALA A 339 43.06 -53.52 7.42
N THR A 340 42.78 -54.81 7.63
CA THR A 340 42.06 -55.68 6.69
C THR A 340 40.74 -56.18 7.26
N ASN A 341 39.78 -56.52 6.38
CA ASN A 341 38.45 -56.99 6.80
C ASN A 341 38.53 -58.34 7.58
N PRO A 342 37.97 -58.43 8.80
CA PRO A 342 37.96 -59.65 9.63
C PRO A 342 37.08 -60.80 9.12
N GLY A 343 36.25 -60.59 8.10
CA GLY A 343 35.44 -61.64 7.47
C GLY A 343 34.44 -62.31 8.41
N ASP A 344 34.34 -63.65 8.34
CA ASP A 344 33.34 -64.45 9.09
C ASP A 344 33.58 -64.44 10.61
N THR A 345 34.75 -64.01 11.08
CA THR A 345 35.04 -63.81 12.52
C THR A 345 34.02 -62.87 13.18
N LEU A 346 33.47 -61.90 12.43
CA LEU A 346 32.40 -61.01 12.91
C LEU A 346 31.14 -61.80 13.29
N ARG A 347 30.73 -62.79 12.49
CA ARG A 347 29.58 -63.64 12.77
C ARG A 347 29.79 -64.46 14.04
N GLU A 348 30.99 -65.00 14.24
CA GLU A 348 31.34 -65.75 15.45
C GLU A 348 31.27 -64.85 16.70
N LEU A 349 31.82 -63.64 16.61
CA LEU A 349 31.74 -62.64 17.68
C LEU A 349 30.29 -62.29 18.02
N PHE A 350 29.44 -62.07 17.01
CA PHE A 350 28.02 -61.75 17.24
C PHE A 350 27.25 -62.90 17.88
N LYS A 351 27.58 -64.16 17.54
CA LYS A 351 26.96 -65.33 18.17
C LYS A 351 27.40 -65.52 19.62
N GLU A 352 28.68 -65.27 19.91
CA GLU A 352 29.24 -65.48 21.25
C GLU A 352 28.85 -64.39 22.24
N TYR A 353 28.84 -63.13 21.81
CA TYR A 353 28.58 -61.97 22.66
C TYR A 353 27.18 -61.37 22.47
N GLY A 354 26.35 -61.94 21.59
CA GLY A 354 24.98 -61.50 21.32
C GLY A 354 23.97 -61.90 22.41
N PRO A 355 22.76 -61.32 22.44
CA PRO A 355 22.20 -60.36 21.46
C PRO A 355 22.95 -59.03 21.41
N CYS A 356 23.10 -58.43 20.23
CA CYS A 356 23.83 -57.17 20.07
C CYS A 356 23.16 -56.18 19.11
N LEU A 357 23.20 -54.91 19.50
CA LEU A 357 22.76 -53.75 18.74
C LEU A 357 23.98 -52.96 18.29
N ILE A 358 24.17 -52.81 16.99
CA ILE A 358 25.29 -52.07 16.39
C ILE A 358 24.73 -50.83 15.71
N LEU A 359 25.13 -49.66 16.18
CA LEU A 359 24.70 -48.36 15.67
C LEU A 359 25.90 -47.68 15.01
N ILE A 360 25.78 -47.38 13.72
CA ILE A 360 26.81 -46.68 12.94
C ILE A 360 26.27 -45.35 12.44
N ASP A 361 26.66 -44.27 13.12
CA ASP A 361 26.30 -42.90 12.74
C ASP A 361 27.40 -42.27 11.88
N GLU A 362 27.03 -41.47 10.88
CA GLU A 362 27.92 -40.72 10.00
C GLU A 362 29.02 -41.56 9.30
N TRP A 363 28.69 -42.78 8.81
CA TRP A 363 29.69 -43.67 8.17
C TRP A 363 30.34 -43.04 6.92
N VAL A 364 29.57 -42.34 6.09
CA VAL A 364 30.10 -41.63 4.91
C VAL A 364 31.18 -40.63 5.33
N ALA A 365 31.01 -39.97 6.47
CA ALA A 365 31.96 -38.98 6.96
C ALA A 365 33.28 -39.61 7.44
N TYR A 366 33.25 -40.86 7.91
CA TYR A 366 34.46 -41.65 8.16
C TYR A 366 35.11 -42.08 6.84
N ALA A 367 34.34 -42.69 5.94
CA ALA A 367 34.84 -43.27 4.70
C ALA A 367 35.53 -42.23 3.81
N ARG A 368 34.98 -41.01 3.69
CA ARG A 368 35.57 -39.94 2.87
C ARG A 368 36.93 -39.42 3.36
N GLN A 369 37.30 -39.69 4.61
CA GLN A 369 38.60 -39.31 5.17
C GLN A 369 39.71 -40.31 4.79
N LEU A 370 39.35 -41.49 4.26
CA LEU A 370 40.30 -42.51 3.85
C LEU A 370 40.84 -42.26 2.44
N HIS A 371 42.03 -42.76 2.19
CA HIS A 371 42.72 -42.63 0.91
C HIS A 371 42.66 -43.95 0.13
N ASP A 372 42.88 -43.88 -1.19
CA ASP A 372 42.97 -45.08 -2.04
C ASP A 372 44.26 -45.88 -1.76
N GLN A 373 45.31 -45.18 -1.34
CA GLN A 373 46.52 -45.79 -0.81
C GLN A 373 46.31 -46.15 0.66
N SER A 374 46.76 -47.33 1.10
CA SER A 374 46.66 -47.75 2.51
C SER A 374 47.75 -47.09 3.37
N ASP A 375 47.75 -45.76 3.43
CA ASP A 375 48.72 -44.93 4.18
C ASP A 375 48.24 -44.59 5.61
N LEU A 376 46.95 -44.77 5.89
CA LEU A 376 46.35 -44.54 7.21
C LEU A 376 46.23 -45.86 8.02
N PRO A 377 46.36 -45.82 9.36
CA PRO A 377 46.17 -46.98 10.23
C PRO A 377 44.80 -47.66 10.10
N ALA A 378 43.77 -46.94 9.66
CA ALA A 378 42.43 -47.47 9.42
C ALA A 378 42.26 -48.22 8.08
N GLY A 379 43.31 -48.28 7.26
CA GLY A 379 43.30 -48.93 5.95
C GLY A 379 42.85 -48.00 4.82
N GLY A 380 42.62 -48.57 3.64
CA GLY A 380 42.21 -47.83 2.45
C GLY A 380 40.70 -47.67 2.30
N PHE A 381 40.32 -46.81 1.36
CA PHE A 381 38.93 -46.52 0.99
C PHE A 381 38.14 -47.78 0.60
N GLU A 382 38.72 -48.65 -0.24
CA GLU A 382 38.10 -49.91 -0.69
C GLU A 382 37.80 -50.91 0.43
N THR A 383 38.68 -50.97 1.44
CA THR A 383 38.54 -51.90 2.57
C THR A 383 37.26 -51.65 3.36
N GLN A 384 36.80 -50.40 3.44
CA GLN A 384 35.57 -50.06 4.15
C GLN A 384 34.32 -50.67 3.52
N PHE A 385 34.23 -50.71 2.19
CA PHE A 385 33.07 -51.30 1.52
C PHE A 385 33.07 -52.83 1.66
N THR A 386 34.27 -53.43 1.62
CA THR A 386 34.44 -54.87 1.91
C THR A 386 34.02 -55.18 3.35
N PHE A 387 34.42 -54.36 4.32
CA PHE A 387 33.98 -54.47 5.70
C PHE A 387 32.46 -54.29 5.84
N ALA A 388 31.86 -53.31 5.17
CA ALA A 388 30.41 -53.11 5.18
C ALA A 388 29.65 -54.34 4.67
N GLN A 389 30.16 -55.00 3.62
CA GLN A 389 29.57 -56.23 3.11
C GLN A 389 29.67 -57.37 4.13
N ALA A 390 30.88 -57.62 4.68
CA ALA A 390 31.05 -58.67 5.68
C ALA A 390 30.24 -58.42 6.96
N LEU A 391 30.13 -57.16 7.38
CA LEU A 391 29.35 -56.75 8.56
C LEU A 391 27.85 -57.01 8.37
N THR A 392 27.29 -56.61 7.22
CA THR A 392 25.86 -56.80 6.92
C THR A 392 25.51 -58.28 6.77
N GLU A 393 26.35 -59.07 6.09
CA GLU A 393 26.18 -60.52 5.97
C GLU A 393 26.30 -61.24 7.32
N SER A 394 27.29 -60.86 8.14
CA SER A 394 27.48 -61.42 9.48
C SER A 394 26.32 -61.11 10.42
N ALA A 395 25.81 -59.88 10.40
CA ALA A 395 24.64 -59.47 11.18
C ALA A 395 23.38 -60.27 10.81
N LYS A 396 23.20 -60.55 9.51
CA LYS A 396 22.11 -61.41 9.00
C LYS A 396 22.22 -62.83 9.54
N LEU A 397 23.40 -63.44 9.45
CA LEU A 397 23.65 -64.84 9.84
C LEU A 397 23.70 -65.09 11.36
N ALA A 398 23.93 -64.05 12.17
CA ALA A 398 23.97 -64.18 13.63
C ALA A 398 22.58 -64.43 14.26
N GLY A 399 21.49 -64.03 13.60
CA GLY A 399 20.10 -64.27 14.04
C GLY A 399 19.58 -63.30 15.10
N ASN A 400 20.41 -62.86 16.06
CA ASN A 400 20.06 -61.95 17.15
C ASN A 400 20.95 -60.68 17.19
N CYS A 401 21.44 -60.27 16.02
CA CYS A 401 22.20 -59.03 15.82
C CYS A 401 21.35 -58.04 15.00
N LEU A 402 21.27 -56.79 15.45
CA LEU A 402 20.65 -55.68 14.71
C LEU A 402 21.72 -54.65 14.35
N LEU A 403 21.91 -54.40 13.06
CA LEU A 403 22.79 -53.36 12.55
C LEU A 403 21.94 -52.18 12.05
N VAL A 404 22.20 -50.98 12.56
CA VAL A 404 21.51 -49.75 12.14
C VAL A 404 22.54 -48.74 11.66
N ILE A 405 22.37 -48.27 10.43
CA ILE A 405 23.32 -47.38 9.76
C ILE A 405 22.62 -46.09 9.36
N SER A 406 23.22 -44.94 9.64
CA SER A 406 22.79 -43.66 9.08
C SER A 406 23.50 -43.40 7.74
N LEU A 407 22.75 -43.09 6.68
CA LEU A 407 23.32 -42.57 5.44
C LEU A 407 22.60 -41.25 5.05
N PRO A 408 23.31 -40.25 4.50
CA PRO A 408 22.69 -39.09 3.86
C PRO A 408 21.67 -39.49 2.78
N ALA A 409 20.57 -38.76 2.67
CA ALA A 409 19.68 -38.88 1.51
C ALA A 409 20.30 -38.11 0.33
N SER A 410 20.14 -38.60 -0.90
CA SER A 410 20.55 -37.90 -2.11
C SER A 410 19.37 -37.87 -3.07
N ASP A 411 18.88 -36.66 -3.38
CA ASP A 411 17.81 -36.44 -4.36
C ASP A 411 18.39 -36.58 -5.78
N THR A 412 18.55 -37.82 -6.26
CA THR A 412 18.96 -38.09 -7.64
C THR A 412 17.80 -38.29 -8.62
N GLN A 413 16.54 -38.13 -8.20
CA GLN A 413 15.36 -38.38 -9.05
C GLN A 413 14.70 -37.15 -9.70
N GLY A 414 15.24 -35.94 -9.52
CA GLY A 414 14.73 -34.72 -10.18
C GLY A 414 15.78 -34.04 -11.04
N SER A 415 15.58 -34.02 -12.37
CA SER A 415 16.24 -33.22 -13.42
C SER A 415 17.80 -33.14 -13.49
N PRO A 416 18.42 -33.22 -14.69
CA PRO A 416 19.89 -33.09 -14.87
C PRO A 416 20.50 -31.74 -14.45
N HIS A 417 19.67 -30.75 -14.13
CA HIS A 417 20.08 -29.39 -13.76
C HIS A 417 19.98 -29.11 -12.25
N THR A 418 19.52 -30.06 -11.45
CA THR A 418 19.48 -29.93 -10.00
C THR A 418 20.85 -30.36 -9.47
N GLN A 419 21.77 -29.41 -9.32
CA GLN A 419 23.02 -29.62 -8.56
C GLN A 419 22.64 -29.84 -7.08
N ALA A 420 22.18 -31.04 -6.73
CA ALA A 420 21.81 -31.42 -5.38
C ALA A 420 23.05 -31.83 -4.54
N ASP A 421 23.03 -31.38 -3.28
CA ASP A 421 23.72 -31.94 -2.10
C ASP A 421 25.25 -32.06 -2.07
N ASP A 422 26.01 -31.01 -2.40
CA ASP A 422 27.47 -30.99 -2.10
C ASP A 422 27.80 -30.73 -0.61
N ALA A 423 26.88 -30.15 0.16
CA ALA A 423 27.17 -29.67 1.52
C ALA A 423 27.17 -30.76 2.61
N GLU A 424 26.23 -31.72 2.59
CA GLU A 424 26.14 -32.78 3.61
C GLU A 424 27.07 -33.97 3.27
N VAL A 425 27.28 -34.21 1.98
CA VAL A 425 28.06 -35.36 1.49
C VAL A 425 29.56 -35.05 1.47
N GLY A 426 29.96 -33.78 1.34
CA GLY A 426 31.36 -33.35 1.47
C GLY A 426 32.18 -33.54 0.19
N GLY A 427 31.59 -33.22 -0.97
CA GLY A 427 32.24 -33.24 -2.28
C GLY A 427 32.26 -34.61 -2.99
N ILE A 428 33.05 -34.71 -4.06
CA ILE A 428 33.07 -35.87 -5.00
C ILE A 428 33.33 -37.20 -4.28
N ARG A 429 34.34 -37.27 -3.41
CA ARG A 429 34.66 -38.48 -2.64
C ARG A 429 33.55 -38.90 -1.69
N GLY A 430 32.82 -37.95 -1.12
CA GLY A 430 31.67 -38.24 -0.30
C GLY A 430 30.53 -38.88 -1.09
N ARG A 431 30.28 -38.42 -2.31
CA ARG A 431 29.25 -38.98 -3.20
C ARG A 431 29.59 -40.41 -3.57
N GLU A 432 30.85 -40.64 -3.92
CA GLU A 432 31.35 -41.98 -4.22
C GLU A 432 31.21 -42.93 -3.01
N ALA A 433 31.57 -42.46 -1.80
CA ALA A 433 31.40 -43.23 -0.57
C ALA A 433 29.93 -43.56 -0.29
N LEU A 434 29.02 -42.58 -0.46
CA LEU A 434 27.59 -42.77 -0.27
C LEU A 434 27.01 -43.78 -1.26
N GLU A 435 27.34 -43.66 -2.55
CA GLU A 435 26.83 -44.54 -3.61
C GLU A 435 27.29 -45.99 -3.39
N ARG A 436 28.57 -46.19 -3.07
CA ARG A 436 29.12 -47.52 -2.78
C ARG A 436 28.53 -48.13 -1.51
N LEU A 437 28.41 -47.38 -0.40
CA LEU A 437 27.74 -47.88 0.81
C LEU A 437 26.26 -48.22 0.56
N ARG A 438 25.54 -47.40 -0.23
CA ARG A 438 24.16 -47.70 -0.65
C ARG A 438 24.08 -49.00 -1.45
N ASN A 439 25.00 -49.23 -2.39
CA ASN A 439 24.99 -50.45 -3.21
C ASN A 439 25.23 -51.72 -2.38
N VAL A 440 26.04 -51.62 -1.32
CA VAL A 440 26.30 -52.74 -0.39
C VAL A 440 25.09 -52.99 0.52
N VAL A 441 24.49 -51.93 1.08
CA VAL A 441 23.40 -52.02 2.07
C VAL A 441 22.02 -52.24 1.42
N GLY A 442 21.76 -51.65 0.25
CA GLY A 442 20.45 -51.58 -0.39
C GLY A 442 19.85 -52.90 -0.88
N ARG A 443 20.63 -53.99 -0.89
CA ARG A 443 20.13 -55.34 -1.26
C ARG A 443 19.31 -56.02 -0.14
N LEU A 444 19.25 -55.43 1.06
CA LEU A 444 18.69 -56.01 2.28
C LEU A 444 17.61 -55.12 2.93
N GLU A 445 17.07 -54.13 2.20
CA GLU A 445 16.40 -52.96 2.77
C GLU A 445 14.91 -53.17 3.14
N SER A 446 14.53 -52.64 4.31
CA SER A 446 13.16 -52.24 4.66
C SER A 446 13.01 -50.72 4.49
N SER A 447 12.08 -50.26 3.65
CA SER A 447 11.90 -48.82 3.35
C SER A 447 11.46 -48.02 4.59
N TRP A 448 12.27 -47.02 4.97
CA TRP A 448 11.98 -46.06 6.04
C TRP A 448 11.18 -44.86 5.51
N ARG A 449 10.03 -44.53 6.14
CA ARG A 449 9.22 -43.36 5.78
C ARG A 449 9.45 -42.18 6.73
N PRO A 450 9.58 -40.94 6.23
CA PRO A 450 9.59 -39.74 7.07
C PRO A 450 8.29 -39.57 7.87
N ALA A 451 8.35 -38.86 9.00
CA ALA A 451 7.17 -38.50 9.78
C ALA A 451 6.23 -37.57 8.99
N THR A 452 4.93 -37.71 9.20
CA THR A 452 3.92 -36.85 8.58
C THR A 452 3.88 -35.46 9.24
N ALA A 453 3.26 -34.48 8.58
CA ALA A 453 3.10 -33.14 9.15
C ALA A 453 2.31 -33.16 10.47
N GLU A 454 1.29 -34.02 10.58
CA GLU A 454 0.48 -34.20 11.78
C GLU A 454 1.30 -34.75 12.96
N GLU A 455 2.18 -35.72 12.70
CA GLU A 455 3.14 -36.22 13.70
C GLU A 455 4.16 -35.14 14.09
N GLY A 456 4.51 -34.25 13.15
CA GLY A 456 5.35 -33.08 13.41
C GLY A 456 4.81 -32.18 14.52
N PHE A 457 3.49 -32.00 14.60
CA PHE A 457 2.86 -31.17 15.63
C PHE A 457 3.11 -31.74 17.03
N GLU A 458 2.93 -33.05 17.20
CA GLU A 458 3.16 -33.74 18.47
C GLU A 458 4.63 -33.77 18.87
N ILE A 459 5.55 -33.92 17.89
CA ILE A 459 6.99 -33.84 18.14
C ILE A 459 7.35 -32.47 18.71
N VAL A 460 6.91 -31.39 18.07
CA VAL A 460 7.20 -30.01 18.51
C VAL A 460 6.54 -29.73 19.86
N ARG A 461 5.28 -30.13 20.05
CA ARG A 461 4.56 -29.93 21.31
C ARG A 461 5.26 -30.60 22.49
N ARG A 462 5.61 -31.90 22.40
CA ARG A 462 6.28 -32.63 23.50
C ARG A 462 7.67 -32.08 23.83
N ARG A 463 8.37 -31.56 22.84
CA ARG A 463 9.69 -30.93 22.98
C ARG A 463 9.63 -29.58 23.68
N LEU A 464 8.59 -28.79 23.45
CA LEU A 464 8.53 -27.40 23.92
C LEU A 464 7.66 -27.22 25.18
N PHE A 465 6.72 -28.13 25.44
CA PHE A 465 5.77 -28.05 26.54
C PHE A 465 5.78 -29.27 27.46
N GLU A 466 5.47 -29.03 28.73
CA GLU A 466 5.22 -30.09 29.70
C GLU A 466 3.93 -30.87 29.35
N PRO A 467 3.83 -32.15 29.76
CA PRO A 467 2.61 -32.93 29.57
C PRO A 467 1.38 -32.26 30.21
N LEU A 468 0.26 -32.25 29.51
CA LEU A 468 -1.02 -31.80 30.04
C LEU A 468 -1.50 -32.76 31.14
N ALA A 469 -2.07 -32.21 32.22
CA ALA A 469 -2.59 -32.98 33.34
C ALA A 469 -4.01 -32.51 33.74
N GLY A 470 -4.83 -33.45 34.23
CA GLY A 470 -6.12 -33.15 34.87
C GLY A 470 -7.07 -32.30 34.02
N GLU A 471 -7.49 -31.14 34.57
CA GLU A 471 -8.46 -30.24 33.94
C GLU A 471 -7.95 -29.54 32.68
N SER A 472 -6.63 -29.50 32.43
CA SER A 472 -6.07 -28.85 31.24
C SER A 472 -6.54 -29.50 29.93
N PHE A 473 -6.85 -30.81 29.93
CA PHE A 473 -7.44 -31.48 28.77
C PHE A 473 -8.83 -30.92 28.41
N LYS A 474 -9.66 -30.64 29.43
CA LYS A 474 -10.99 -30.06 29.21
C LYS A 474 -10.87 -28.65 28.63
N GLN A 475 -9.94 -27.84 29.14
CA GLN A 475 -9.74 -26.47 28.66
C GLN A 475 -9.21 -26.44 27.22
N ARG A 476 -8.28 -27.34 26.88
CA ARG A 476 -7.84 -27.56 25.49
C ARG A 476 -9.02 -27.86 24.57
N ASP A 477 -9.88 -28.80 24.96
CA ASP A 477 -11.01 -29.24 24.13
C ASP A 477 -12.04 -28.14 23.95
N VAL A 478 -12.32 -27.34 25.01
CA VAL A 478 -13.18 -26.16 24.93
C VAL A 478 -12.61 -25.12 23.94
N THR A 479 -11.31 -24.84 23.99
CA THR A 479 -10.66 -23.92 23.04
C THR A 479 -10.74 -24.46 21.62
N ALA A 480 -10.38 -25.72 21.39
CA ALA A 480 -10.44 -26.34 20.06
C ALA A 480 -11.87 -26.30 19.48
N ARG A 481 -12.87 -26.61 20.31
CA ARG A 481 -14.29 -26.55 19.95
C ARG A 481 -14.72 -25.15 19.55
N ALA A 482 -14.34 -24.13 20.30
CA ALA A 482 -14.69 -22.74 20.00
C ALA A 482 -14.13 -22.25 18.64
N PHE A 483 -12.91 -22.64 18.29
CA PHE A 483 -12.35 -22.37 16.96
C PHE A 483 -13.05 -23.18 15.86
N ALA A 484 -13.35 -24.46 16.09
CA ALA A 484 -14.09 -25.29 15.15
C ALA A 484 -15.49 -24.73 14.86
N ASP A 485 -16.20 -24.26 15.90
CA ASP A 485 -17.51 -23.62 15.77
C ASP A 485 -17.41 -22.31 14.97
N LEU A 486 -16.40 -21.46 15.24
CA LEU A 486 -16.13 -20.25 14.44
C LEU A 486 -16.00 -20.58 12.94
N TYR A 487 -15.18 -21.58 12.59
CA TYR A 487 -14.94 -21.95 11.19
C TYR A 487 -16.17 -22.53 10.51
N ARG A 488 -16.99 -23.29 11.26
CA ARG A 488 -18.24 -23.86 10.75
C ARG A 488 -19.30 -22.78 10.52
N ASP A 489 -19.46 -21.87 11.47
CA ASP A 489 -20.51 -20.85 11.43
C ASP A 489 -20.21 -19.79 10.35
N GLN A 490 -18.93 -19.47 10.12
CA GLN A 490 -18.47 -18.49 9.13
C GLN A 490 -17.79 -19.14 7.92
N LYS A 491 -18.34 -20.25 7.44
CA LYS A 491 -17.79 -21.12 6.39
C LYS A 491 -17.40 -20.45 5.05
N ALA A 492 -17.88 -19.24 4.75
CA ALA A 492 -17.54 -18.50 3.53
C ALA A 492 -16.20 -17.74 3.65
N GLU A 493 -15.80 -17.41 4.87
CA GLU A 493 -14.63 -16.59 5.22
C GLU A 493 -13.35 -17.40 5.42
N PHE A 494 -13.45 -18.72 5.59
CA PHE A 494 -12.34 -19.62 5.90
C PHE A 494 -12.15 -20.72 4.83
N PRO A 495 -10.95 -21.34 4.76
CA PRO A 495 -10.68 -22.45 3.84
C PRO A 495 -11.65 -23.64 4.04
N PRO A 496 -11.97 -24.39 2.97
CA PRO A 496 -12.95 -25.49 3.04
C PRO A 496 -12.54 -26.61 4.00
N GLU A 497 -11.25 -26.89 4.16
CA GLU A 497 -10.72 -27.94 5.04
C GLU A 497 -10.98 -27.69 6.53
N CYS A 498 -11.15 -26.43 6.95
CA CYS A 498 -11.35 -26.06 8.36
C CYS A 498 -12.75 -26.39 8.90
N LYS A 499 -13.69 -26.78 8.03
CA LYS A 499 -15.10 -27.04 8.39
C LYS A 499 -15.31 -28.44 8.98
N GLY A 500 -14.40 -29.37 8.71
CA GLY A 500 -14.51 -30.76 9.14
C GLY A 500 -14.08 -30.97 10.59
N GLY A 501 -14.64 -31.99 11.24
CA GLY A 501 -14.24 -32.38 12.60
C GLY A 501 -12.77 -32.81 12.70
N ASP A 502 -12.13 -33.15 11.59
CA ASP A 502 -10.70 -33.47 11.58
C ASP A 502 -9.81 -32.25 11.85
N TYR A 503 -10.23 -31.04 11.46
CA TYR A 503 -9.48 -29.82 11.80
C TYR A 503 -9.54 -29.51 13.30
N GLU A 504 -10.66 -29.79 13.97
CA GLU A 504 -10.77 -29.72 15.44
C GLU A 504 -9.76 -30.65 16.12
N LYS A 505 -9.64 -31.90 15.65
CA LYS A 505 -8.63 -32.85 16.14
C LYS A 505 -7.20 -32.34 15.92
N ARG A 506 -6.92 -31.71 14.78
CA ARG A 506 -5.61 -31.09 14.51
C ARG A 506 -5.31 -29.97 15.50
N ILE A 507 -6.28 -29.13 15.86
CA ILE A 507 -6.11 -28.10 16.90
C ILE A 507 -5.82 -28.74 18.27
N GLN A 508 -6.53 -29.82 18.62
CA GLN A 508 -6.29 -30.55 19.87
C GLN A 508 -4.88 -31.15 19.94
N ALA A 509 -4.38 -31.72 18.84
CA ALA A 509 -3.04 -32.31 18.76
C ALA A 509 -1.92 -31.24 18.79
N ALA A 510 -2.16 -30.08 18.17
CA ALA A 510 -1.20 -28.99 18.06
C ALA A 510 -1.21 -28.03 19.27
N PHE A 511 -2.23 -28.08 20.15
CA PHE A 511 -2.39 -27.16 21.27
C PHE A 511 -1.12 -27.03 22.11
N PRO A 512 -0.65 -25.79 22.42
CA PRO A 512 -1.35 -24.50 22.26
C PRO A 512 -1.08 -23.76 20.93
N ILE A 513 -0.47 -24.42 19.95
CA ILE A 513 -0.08 -23.81 18.67
C ILE A 513 -1.17 -24.07 17.63
N HIS A 514 -1.56 -23.03 16.88
CA HIS A 514 -2.53 -23.18 15.81
C HIS A 514 -1.93 -23.97 14.62
N PRO A 515 -2.63 -24.97 14.04
CA PRO A 515 -2.10 -25.82 12.95
C PRO A 515 -1.58 -25.04 11.74
N GLU A 516 -2.18 -23.89 11.43
CA GLU A 516 -1.76 -23.02 10.32
C GLU A 516 -0.28 -22.58 10.42
N ILE A 517 0.29 -22.41 11.63
CA ILE A 517 1.71 -22.08 11.77
C ILE A 517 2.57 -23.21 11.19
N PHE A 518 2.25 -24.45 11.55
CA PHE A 518 3.01 -25.59 11.09
C PHE A 518 2.81 -25.85 9.60
N ASP A 519 1.60 -25.64 9.08
CA ASP A 519 1.35 -25.76 7.64
C ASP A 519 2.23 -24.77 6.86
N ARG A 520 2.38 -23.53 7.33
CA ARG A 520 3.32 -22.56 6.73
C ARG A 520 4.77 -23.00 6.85
N LEU A 521 5.20 -23.46 8.03
CA LEU A 521 6.60 -23.83 8.26
C LEU A 521 7.02 -25.12 7.53
N TYR A 522 6.16 -26.12 7.44
CA TYR A 522 6.47 -27.41 6.79
C TYR A 522 6.19 -27.41 5.29
N THR A 523 5.29 -26.57 4.78
CA THR A 523 5.04 -26.46 3.33
C THR A 523 5.89 -25.37 2.70
N ASP A 524 5.88 -24.15 3.24
CA ASP A 524 6.46 -22.99 2.56
C ASP A 524 7.93 -22.80 2.95
N TRP A 525 8.23 -22.74 4.26
CA TRP A 525 9.60 -22.54 4.75
C TRP A 525 10.53 -23.72 4.48
N SER A 526 9.96 -24.93 4.38
CA SER A 526 10.70 -26.16 4.09
C SER A 526 11.29 -26.23 2.68
N THR A 527 10.87 -25.32 1.79
CA THR A 527 11.43 -25.14 0.45
C THR A 527 12.75 -24.37 0.46
N LEU A 528 13.06 -23.65 1.54
CA LEU A 528 14.30 -22.90 1.67
C LEU A 528 15.47 -23.85 1.95
N LEU A 529 16.50 -23.81 1.08
CA LEU A 529 17.68 -24.69 1.16
C LEU A 529 18.38 -24.69 2.53
N LYS A 530 18.39 -23.54 3.23
CA LYS A 530 19.05 -23.38 4.54
C LYS A 530 18.13 -23.78 5.71
N PHE A 531 16.83 -23.97 5.48
CA PHE A 531 15.86 -24.21 6.54
C PHE A 531 15.81 -25.68 6.92
N GLN A 532 16.32 -25.99 8.11
CA GLN A 532 16.32 -27.35 8.63
C GLN A 532 14.94 -27.69 9.19
N ARG A 533 14.05 -28.29 8.38
CA ARG A 533 12.61 -28.48 8.67
C ARG A 533 12.25 -28.68 10.15
N THR A 534 12.77 -29.71 10.82
CA THR A 534 12.40 -29.98 12.23
C THR A 534 13.15 -29.10 13.23
N ARG A 535 14.46 -28.90 13.04
CA ARG A 535 15.31 -28.15 13.99
C ARG A 535 15.07 -26.63 13.92
N GLY A 536 14.89 -26.10 12.71
CA GLY A 536 14.54 -24.71 12.45
C GLY A 536 13.16 -24.36 13.04
N VAL A 537 12.17 -25.24 12.89
CA VAL A 537 10.85 -25.09 13.53
C VAL A 537 10.97 -25.07 15.05
N LEU A 538 11.67 -26.04 15.64
CA LEU A 538 11.87 -26.08 17.10
C LEU A 538 12.56 -24.81 17.62
N ARG A 539 13.60 -24.33 16.94
CA ARG A 539 14.32 -23.10 17.30
C ARG A 539 13.43 -21.87 17.23
N LEU A 540 12.74 -21.69 16.10
CA LEU A 540 11.84 -20.56 15.91
C LEU A 540 10.72 -20.58 16.95
N MET A 541 10.07 -21.72 17.13
CA MET A 541 8.96 -21.85 18.09
C MET A 541 9.42 -21.70 19.53
N ALA A 542 10.62 -22.18 19.91
CA ALA A 542 11.18 -21.92 21.24
C ALA A 542 11.37 -20.41 21.49
N ALA A 543 11.92 -19.68 20.51
CA ALA A 543 12.09 -18.22 20.61
C ALA A 543 10.75 -17.49 20.70
N VAL A 544 9.76 -17.90 19.90
CA VAL A 544 8.40 -17.35 19.93
C VAL A 544 7.72 -17.60 21.26
N ILE A 545 7.72 -18.83 21.75
CA ILE A 545 7.07 -19.22 23.02
C ILE A 545 7.75 -18.51 24.18
N HIS A 546 9.08 -18.45 24.22
CA HIS A 546 9.81 -17.72 25.25
C HIS A 546 9.43 -16.23 25.27
N SER A 547 9.42 -15.56 24.11
CA SER A 547 9.03 -14.15 24.00
C SER A 547 7.58 -13.93 24.45
N LEU A 548 6.64 -14.78 24.02
CA LEU A 548 5.23 -14.71 24.43
C LEU A 548 5.03 -14.99 25.93
N TRP A 549 5.78 -15.93 26.49
CA TRP A 549 5.73 -16.28 27.90
C TRP A 549 6.26 -15.16 28.79
N GLU A 550 7.42 -14.60 28.43
CA GLU A 550 8.06 -13.47 29.12
C GLU A 550 7.17 -12.22 29.12
N ARG A 551 6.53 -11.92 27.98
CA ARG A 551 5.63 -10.77 27.85
C ARG A 551 4.25 -11.00 28.49
N GLY A 552 3.88 -12.24 28.78
CA GLY A 552 2.63 -12.59 29.45
C GLY A 552 1.41 -12.72 28.53
N ASP A 553 1.57 -13.32 27.36
CA ASP A 553 0.55 -13.47 26.31
C ASP A 553 -0.81 -14.00 26.82
N ARG A 554 -1.91 -13.32 26.48
CA ARG A 554 -3.26 -13.65 26.98
C ARG A 554 -4.14 -14.36 25.97
N ASN A 555 -3.60 -14.78 24.83
CA ASN A 555 -4.39 -15.40 23.78
C ASN A 555 -4.74 -16.86 24.11
N PRO A 556 -5.86 -17.40 23.61
CA PRO A 556 -6.22 -18.80 23.83
C PRO A 556 -5.36 -19.78 23.02
N LEU A 557 -4.78 -19.33 21.90
CA LEU A 557 -3.87 -20.08 21.03
C LEU A 557 -2.78 -19.17 20.49
N ILE A 558 -1.63 -19.76 20.15
CA ILE A 558 -0.57 -19.11 19.38
C ILE A 558 -0.92 -19.22 17.89
N LEU A 559 -1.29 -18.11 17.27
CA LEU A 559 -1.67 -17.99 15.87
C LEU A 559 -0.53 -17.40 15.02
N PRO A 560 -0.54 -17.55 13.68
CA PRO A 560 0.37 -16.85 12.79
C PRO A 560 0.45 -15.35 13.09
N SER A 561 -0.69 -14.73 13.40
CA SER A 561 -0.77 -13.30 13.74
C SER A 561 -0.16 -12.93 15.09
N THR A 562 -0.04 -13.86 16.04
CA THR A 562 0.47 -13.57 17.39
C THR A 562 1.99 -13.74 17.51
N VAL A 563 2.65 -14.31 16.49
CA VAL A 563 4.12 -14.41 16.44
C VAL A 563 4.74 -13.01 16.63
N PRO A 564 5.58 -12.78 17.66
CA PRO A 564 6.12 -11.46 17.97
C PRO A 564 7.32 -11.16 17.08
N ILE A 565 7.07 -10.81 15.81
CA ILE A 565 8.11 -10.55 14.79
C ILE A 565 8.95 -9.31 15.17
N ASP A 566 8.39 -8.39 15.97
CA ASP A 566 9.09 -7.25 16.56
C ASP A 566 10.17 -7.63 17.60
N ASP A 567 10.14 -8.86 18.14
CA ASP A 567 11.18 -9.33 19.06
C ASP A 567 12.47 -9.66 18.26
N PRO A 568 13.63 -9.05 18.59
CA PRO A 568 14.86 -9.30 17.86
C PRO A 568 15.28 -10.76 17.80
N ARG A 569 14.95 -11.56 18.84
CA ARG A 569 15.25 -13.00 18.87
C ARG A 569 14.46 -13.75 17.80
N VAL A 570 13.17 -13.44 17.66
CA VAL A 570 12.28 -14.04 16.68
C VAL A 570 12.60 -13.55 15.27
N GLN A 571 12.83 -12.24 15.13
CA GLN A 571 13.24 -11.64 13.86
C GLN A 571 14.53 -12.27 13.32
N SER A 572 15.52 -12.48 14.17
CA SER A 572 16.79 -13.12 13.78
C SER A 572 16.60 -14.56 13.29
N GLU A 573 15.78 -15.36 13.97
CA GLU A 573 15.49 -16.73 13.52
C GLU A 573 14.70 -16.76 12.20
N LEU A 574 13.76 -15.83 11.99
CA LEU A 574 12.99 -15.73 10.73
C LEU A 574 13.86 -15.28 9.55
N THR A 575 14.69 -14.26 9.75
CA THR A 575 15.48 -13.63 8.67
C THR A 575 16.72 -14.42 8.27
N ARG A 576 17.30 -15.23 9.17
CA ARG A 576 18.53 -16.00 8.93
C ARG A 576 18.45 -16.93 7.71
N TYR A 577 17.26 -17.40 7.37
CA TYR A 577 17.04 -18.34 6.27
C TYR A 577 16.73 -17.68 4.93
N LEU A 578 16.46 -16.37 4.93
CA LEU A 578 16.08 -15.61 3.74
C LEU A 578 17.33 -15.00 3.09
N SER A 579 17.36 -14.93 1.76
CA SER A 579 18.52 -14.47 0.98
C SER A 579 18.74 -12.95 1.02
N ASP A 580 17.67 -12.20 1.28
CA ASP A 580 17.60 -10.75 1.08
C ASP A 580 17.47 -10.00 2.42
N ASN A 581 17.72 -8.68 2.42
CA ASN A 581 17.55 -7.88 3.63
C ASN A 581 16.06 -7.62 3.93
N TRP A 582 15.44 -8.52 4.68
CA TRP A 582 14.04 -8.43 5.10
C TRP A 582 13.80 -7.50 6.30
N ALA A 583 14.85 -7.09 7.03
CA ALA A 583 14.69 -6.27 8.23
C ALA A 583 13.98 -4.91 7.96
N PRO A 584 14.31 -4.14 6.89
CA PRO A 584 13.59 -2.90 6.57
C PRO A 584 12.11 -3.11 6.25
N ILE A 585 11.77 -4.23 5.62
CA ILE A 585 10.38 -4.59 5.27
C ILE A 585 9.60 -4.86 6.55
N ILE A 586 10.20 -5.62 7.47
CA ILE A 586 9.61 -5.92 8.77
C ILE A 586 9.39 -4.62 9.55
N GLU A 587 10.40 -3.76 9.62
CA GLU A 587 10.34 -2.51 10.37
C GLU A 587 9.29 -1.54 9.81
N LYS A 588 9.16 -1.45 8.48
CA LYS A 588 8.27 -0.50 7.82
C LYS A 588 6.83 -1.00 7.68
N ASP A 589 6.63 -2.22 7.18
CA ASP A 589 5.32 -2.68 6.72
C ASP A 589 4.76 -3.92 7.44
N VAL A 590 5.53 -4.57 8.32
CA VAL A 590 5.07 -5.76 9.05
C VAL A 590 4.85 -5.49 10.54
N ASP A 591 5.92 -5.15 11.26
CA ASP A 591 5.90 -5.22 12.72
C ASP A 591 6.92 -4.34 13.46
N GLY A 592 7.43 -3.28 12.85
CA GLY A 592 8.32 -2.33 13.52
C GLY A 592 7.61 -1.34 14.48
N PRO A 593 8.38 -0.61 15.33
CA PRO A 593 7.85 0.33 16.32
C PRO A 593 6.98 1.46 15.75
N ASN A 594 7.25 1.89 14.52
CA ASN A 594 6.51 2.91 13.78
C ASN A 594 5.96 2.37 12.44
N SER A 595 5.75 1.05 12.36
CA SER A 595 5.30 0.40 11.14
C SER A 595 3.91 0.87 10.70
N LEU A 596 3.66 0.78 9.39
CA LEU A 596 2.38 1.15 8.78
C LEU A 596 1.18 0.43 9.43
N PRO A 597 1.21 -0.89 9.71
CA PRO A 597 0.10 -1.56 10.39
C PRO A 597 -0.27 -0.92 11.73
N LEU A 598 0.73 -0.56 12.54
CA LEU A 598 0.51 0.06 13.84
C LEU A 598 -0.06 1.48 13.69
N ARG A 599 0.33 2.22 12.65
CA ARG A 599 -0.24 3.53 12.33
C ARG A 599 -1.72 3.42 11.93
N ILE A 600 -2.05 2.51 11.03
CA ILE A 600 -3.45 2.27 10.59
C ILE A 600 -4.31 1.89 11.79
N ASP A 601 -3.84 0.97 12.64
CA ASP A 601 -4.54 0.56 13.86
C ASP A 601 -4.73 1.74 14.86
N ARG A 602 -3.78 2.67 14.96
CA ARG A 602 -3.90 3.88 15.81
C ARG A 602 -4.89 4.91 15.23
N GLU A 603 -4.90 5.07 13.92
CA GLU A 603 -5.78 6.03 13.22
C GLU A 603 -7.24 5.53 13.16
N GLN A 604 -7.46 4.22 13.20
CA GLN A 604 -8.78 3.60 13.10
C GLN A 604 -9.16 2.82 14.37
N PRO A 605 -9.96 3.39 15.29
CA PRO A 605 -10.29 2.76 16.58
C PRO A 605 -10.89 1.35 16.47
N GLY A 606 -11.69 1.09 15.43
CA GLY A 606 -12.31 -0.22 15.18
C GLY A 606 -11.29 -1.32 14.85
N LEU A 607 -10.22 -0.97 14.12
CA LEU A 607 -9.11 -1.88 13.81
C LEU A 607 -8.14 -1.99 14.99
N GLY A 608 -7.84 -0.85 15.62
CA GLY A 608 -6.94 -0.73 16.76
C GLY A 608 -7.35 -1.55 17.97
N LYS A 609 -8.66 -1.70 18.25
CA LYS A 609 -9.15 -2.54 19.34
C LYS A 609 -8.71 -4.01 19.21
N LEU A 610 -8.54 -4.49 17.98
CA LEU A 610 -8.14 -5.87 17.67
C LEU A 610 -6.70 -6.00 17.19
N HIS A 611 -5.98 -4.87 17.03
CA HIS A 611 -4.73 -4.80 16.28
C HIS A 611 -4.83 -5.49 14.91
N ALA A 612 -5.97 -5.27 14.23
CA ALA A 612 -6.36 -6.07 13.07
C ALA A 612 -5.34 -5.94 11.93
N THR A 613 -4.85 -4.73 11.66
CA THR A 613 -3.88 -4.52 10.57
C THR A 613 -2.55 -5.17 10.89
N ARG A 614 -2.09 -5.07 12.15
CA ARG A 614 -0.86 -5.73 12.60
C ARG A 614 -0.94 -7.25 12.51
N ARG A 615 -2.06 -7.84 12.91
CA ARG A 615 -2.31 -9.30 12.81
C ARG A 615 -2.25 -9.79 11.37
N VAL A 616 -2.90 -9.05 10.47
CA VAL A 616 -2.89 -9.32 9.02
C VAL A 616 -1.46 -9.28 8.48
N ALA A 617 -0.70 -8.23 8.80
CA ALA A 617 0.67 -8.04 8.31
C ALA A 617 1.60 -9.20 8.73
N ARG A 618 1.58 -9.58 10.01
CA ARG A 618 2.37 -10.72 10.53
C ARG A 618 2.03 -12.05 9.85
N THR A 619 0.74 -12.29 9.63
CA THR A 619 0.25 -13.52 8.98
C THR A 619 0.69 -13.59 7.52
N ILE A 620 0.57 -12.50 6.77
CA ILE A 620 1.03 -12.43 5.38
C ILE A 620 2.54 -12.67 5.33
N TYR A 621 3.32 -11.98 6.17
CA TYR A 621 4.77 -12.16 6.22
C TYR A 621 5.16 -13.63 6.43
N LEU A 622 4.58 -14.29 7.46
CA LEU A 622 4.91 -15.68 7.78
C LEU A 622 4.62 -16.63 6.60
N GLY A 623 3.55 -16.40 5.85
CA GLY A 623 3.17 -17.27 4.74
C GLY A 623 3.72 -16.87 3.36
N SER A 624 4.19 -15.63 3.18
CA SER A 624 4.65 -15.17 1.87
C SER A 624 6.17 -15.04 1.75
N ALA A 625 6.88 -14.71 2.83
CA ALA A 625 8.33 -14.48 2.83
C ALA A 625 9.17 -15.63 2.21
N PRO A 626 8.93 -16.92 2.53
CA PRO A 626 9.72 -18.02 1.95
C PRO A 626 9.40 -18.28 0.48
N THR A 627 8.25 -17.79 -0.02
CA THR A 627 7.75 -18.09 -1.38
C THR A 627 8.18 -17.06 -2.43
N ALA A 628 9.16 -16.19 -2.13
CA ALA A 628 9.58 -15.10 -3.01
C ALA A 628 9.98 -15.58 -4.43
N ALA A 629 10.51 -16.80 -4.57
CA ALA A 629 10.89 -17.41 -5.84
C ALA A 629 9.83 -18.34 -6.46
N ALA A 630 8.72 -18.60 -5.76
CA ALA A 630 7.70 -19.55 -6.21
C ALA A 630 6.85 -19.00 -7.37
N ALA A 631 6.32 -19.91 -8.22
CA ALA A 631 5.40 -19.57 -9.31
C ALA A 631 4.03 -19.07 -8.83
N HIS A 632 3.58 -19.55 -7.66
CA HIS A 632 2.34 -19.12 -7.01
C HIS A 632 2.69 -18.44 -5.68
N ARG A 633 2.83 -17.11 -5.72
CA ARG A 633 3.22 -16.31 -4.55
C ARG A 633 2.01 -15.94 -3.70
N GLY A 634 2.24 -15.81 -2.40
CA GLY A 634 1.32 -15.16 -1.47
C GLY A 634 0.19 -16.00 -0.90
N LEU A 635 -0.52 -15.37 0.04
CA LEU A 635 -1.64 -15.93 0.78
C LEU A 635 -2.97 -15.39 0.27
N GLU A 636 -3.95 -16.27 0.19
CA GLU A 636 -5.34 -15.88 -0.12
C GLU A 636 -6.01 -15.23 1.11
N ASP A 637 -6.94 -14.31 0.86
CA ASP A 637 -7.72 -13.62 1.91
C ASP A 637 -8.28 -14.57 2.99
N ARG A 638 -8.84 -15.73 2.59
CA ARG A 638 -9.36 -16.74 3.54
C ARG A 638 -8.28 -17.32 4.44
N ARG A 639 -7.05 -17.52 3.94
CA ARG A 639 -5.91 -18.03 4.74
C ARG A 639 -5.35 -16.94 5.65
N VAL A 640 -5.33 -15.69 5.20
CA VAL A 640 -4.99 -14.55 6.07
C VAL A 640 -5.96 -14.47 7.26
N LYS A 641 -7.28 -14.60 7.01
CA LYS A 641 -8.29 -14.64 8.07
C LYS A 641 -8.11 -15.82 9.02
N LEU A 642 -7.82 -17.02 8.49
CA LEU A 642 -7.52 -18.21 9.30
C LEU A 642 -6.37 -17.97 10.30
N GLY A 643 -5.34 -17.24 9.89
CA GLY A 643 -4.20 -16.91 10.74
C GLY A 643 -4.41 -15.76 11.73
N CYS A 644 -5.53 -15.02 11.65
CA CYS A 644 -5.75 -13.77 12.40
C CYS A 644 -6.98 -13.77 13.33
N VAL A 645 -8.10 -14.37 12.88
CA VAL A 645 -9.41 -14.24 13.52
C VAL A 645 -9.51 -15.20 14.70
N MET A 646 -9.91 -14.68 15.86
CA MET A 646 -10.18 -15.49 17.06
C MET A 646 -11.69 -15.59 17.34
N PRO A 647 -12.15 -16.61 18.11
CA PRO A 647 -13.55 -16.73 18.50
C PRO A 647 -14.07 -15.46 19.19
N GLY A 648 -15.24 -14.99 18.75
CA GLY A 648 -15.86 -13.75 19.22
C GLY A 648 -15.47 -12.48 18.45
N GLU A 649 -14.53 -12.58 17.49
CA GLU A 649 -14.16 -11.48 16.60
C GLU A 649 -14.85 -11.60 15.23
N SER A 650 -15.03 -10.48 14.52
CA SER A 650 -15.67 -10.46 13.20
C SER A 650 -14.62 -10.50 12.08
N PRO A 651 -14.67 -11.48 11.14
CA PRO A 651 -13.72 -11.57 10.02
C PRO A 651 -13.75 -10.35 9.10
N ALA A 652 -14.88 -9.65 9.01
CA ALA A 652 -15.02 -8.46 8.16
C ALA A 652 -14.03 -7.35 8.54
N VAL A 653 -13.69 -7.25 9.83
CA VAL A 653 -12.71 -6.27 10.33
C VAL A 653 -11.33 -6.53 9.75
N PHE A 654 -10.94 -7.80 9.65
CA PHE A 654 -9.66 -8.22 9.08
C PHE A 654 -9.62 -8.05 7.56
N GLY A 655 -10.76 -8.26 6.88
CA GLY A 655 -10.89 -7.92 5.46
C GLY A 655 -10.72 -6.42 5.19
N ASP A 656 -11.23 -5.54 6.06
CA ASP A 656 -11.02 -4.09 5.95
C ASP A 656 -9.56 -3.70 6.24
N ALA A 657 -8.98 -4.29 7.28
CA ALA A 657 -7.57 -4.09 7.62
C ALA A 657 -6.64 -4.50 6.47
N LEU A 658 -6.92 -5.62 5.80
CA LEU A 658 -6.18 -6.12 4.65
C LEU A 658 -6.23 -5.15 3.46
N ARG A 659 -7.42 -4.65 3.11
CA ARG A 659 -7.57 -3.67 2.01
C ARG A 659 -6.81 -2.38 2.28
N ARG A 660 -6.89 -1.84 3.50
CA ARG A 660 -6.18 -0.62 3.89
C ARG A 660 -4.67 -0.81 3.87
N LEU A 661 -4.20 -1.97 4.34
CA LEU A 661 -2.78 -2.29 4.32
C LEU A 661 -2.26 -2.41 2.88
N ALA A 662 -2.97 -3.15 2.01
CA ALA A 662 -2.60 -3.33 0.60
C ALA A 662 -2.58 -2.00 -0.17
N ALA A 663 -3.44 -1.04 0.19
CA ALA A 663 -3.48 0.27 -0.46
C ALA A 663 -2.29 1.19 -0.08
N ALA A 664 -1.68 1.02 1.10
CA ALA A 664 -0.70 1.96 1.64
C ALA A 664 0.70 1.38 1.86
N ALA A 665 0.86 0.06 1.86
CA ALA A 665 2.14 -0.61 2.13
C ALA A 665 3.13 -0.44 0.96
N THR A 666 4.40 -0.28 1.31
CA THR A 666 5.50 -0.11 0.34
C THR A 666 5.88 -1.43 -0.32
N TYR A 667 5.84 -2.53 0.41
CA TYR A 667 6.39 -3.83 0.01
C TYR A 667 5.32 -4.94 -0.11
N LEU A 668 4.04 -4.61 0.14
CA LEU A 668 2.94 -5.56 0.04
C LEU A 668 2.27 -5.47 -1.34
N TYR A 669 2.23 -6.59 -2.04
CA TYR A 669 1.59 -6.75 -3.33
C TYR A 669 0.24 -7.44 -3.19
N GLN A 670 -0.66 -7.13 -4.12
CA GLN A 670 -1.97 -7.74 -4.23
C GLN A 670 -2.23 -8.13 -5.69
N ASP A 671 -2.63 -9.38 -5.92
CA ASP A 671 -3.17 -9.87 -7.20
C ASP A 671 -4.44 -10.68 -6.94
N GLY A 672 -5.59 -10.13 -7.36
CA GLY A 672 -6.91 -10.69 -7.06
C GLY A 672 -7.10 -10.96 -5.55
N PRO A 673 -7.31 -12.22 -5.13
CA PRO A 673 -7.47 -12.59 -3.72
C PRO A 673 -6.15 -12.84 -2.98
N ARG A 674 -4.98 -12.72 -3.63
CA ARG A 674 -3.67 -13.09 -3.07
C ARG A 674 -2.85 -11.87 -2.67
N PHE A 675 -2.12 -12.02 -1.57
CA PHE A 675 -1.29 -10.99 -0.95
C PHE A 675 0.09 -11.53 -0.59
N TRP A 676 1.15 -10.78 -0.90
CA TRP A 676 2.52 -11.17 -0.52
C TRP A 676 3.43 -9.99 -0.30
N TYR A 677 4.38 -10.14 0.62
CA TYR A 677 5.51 -9.23 0.72
C TYR A 677 6.61 -9.62 -0.27
N ALA A 678 7.25 -8.63 -0.88
CA ALA A 678 8.46 -8.80 -1.68
C ALA A 678 9.52 -7.75 -1.28
N THR A 679 10.77 -7.99 -1.65
CA THR A 679 11.91 -7.13 -1.28
C THR A 679 12.00 -5.85 -2.10
N GLN A 680 11.29 -5.80 -3.24
CA GLN A 680 11.19 -4.62 -4.09
C GLN A 680 9.95 -3.79 -3.74
N PRO A 681 10.05 -2.46 -3.66
CA PRO A 681 8.90 -1.57 -3.49
C PRO A 681 7.86 -1.74 -4.59
N THR A 682 6.58 -1.57 -4.27
CA THR A 682 5.48 -1.63 -5.24
C THR A 682 5.58 -0.49 -6.26
N VAL A 683 5.04 -0.73 -7.47
CA VAL A 683 4.95 0.30 -8.53
C VAL A 683 4.14 1.52 -8.08
N THR A 684 3.14 1.33 -7.20
CA THR A 684 2.37 2.43 -6.60
C THR A 684 3.25 3.31 -5.74
N LYS A 685 4.11 2.72 -4.90
CA LYS A 685 5.01 3.52 -4.07
C LYS A 685 6.06 4.25 -4.92
N LEU A 686 6.60 3.56 -5.94
CA LEU A 686 7.51 4.19 -6.89
C LEU A 686 6.85 5.38 -7.61
N ALA A 687 5.56 5.26 -7.96
CA ALA A 687 4.81 6.35 -8.59
C ALA A 687 4.61 7.53 -7.64
N GLU A 688 4.29 7.29 -6.37
CA GLU A 688 4.20 8.35 -5.36
C GLU A 688 5.54 9.08 -5.17
N ASP A 689 6.64 8.33 -5.06
CA ASP A 689 7.96 8.92 -4.86
C ASP A 689 8.39 9.77 -6.07
N ARG A 690 8.09 9.31 -7.29
CA ARG A 690 8.33 10.08 -8.52
C ARG A 690 7.42 11.31 -8.60
N ALA A 691 6.15 11.19 -8.23
CA ALA A 691 5.23 12.33 -8.19
C ALA A 691 5.68 13.39 -7.17
N GLU A 692 6.23 12.96 -6.03
CA GLU A 692 6.81 13.85 -5.01
C GLU A 692 8.11 14.51 -5.52
N GLN A 693 8.97 13.77 -6.22
CA GLN A 693 10.17 14.31 -6.86
C GLN A 693 9.83 15.40 -7.89
N LEU A 694 8.74 15.21 -8.66
CA LEU A 694 8.25 16.20 -9.63
C LEU A 694 7.78 17.52 -8.99
N LYS A 695 7.65 17.62 -7.65
CA LYS A 695 7.46 18.92 -6.98
C LYS A 695 8.70 19.81 -7.10
N ARG A 696 9.89 19.21 -7.28
CA ARG A 696 11.17 19.93 -7.46
C ARG A 696 11.45 20.30 -8.91
N ASP A 697 10.75 19.69 -9.86
CA ASP A 697 10.88 19.90 -11.32
C ASP A 697 9.58 20.49 -11.92
N PRO A 698 9.18 21.74 -11.59
CA PRO A 698 7.92 22.31 -12.07
C PRO A 698 7.86 22.45 -13.61
N ASP A 699 9.00 22.62 -14.26
CA ASP A 699 9.08 22.82 -15.73
C ASP A 699 8.54 21.63 -16.52
N LYS A 700 8.78 20.39 -16.05
CA LYS A 700 8.26 19.18 -16.72
C LYS A 700 6.74 19.09 -16.63
N VAL A 701 6.18 19.50 -15.50
CA VAL A 701 4.73 19.52 -15.26
C VAL A 701 4.08 20.59 -16.12
N ALA A 702 4.68 21.79 -16.18
CA ALA A 702 4.24 22.88 -17.03
C ALA A 702 4.25 22.50 -18.52
N GLN A 703 5.32 21.84 -18.99
CA GLN A 703 5.42 21.40 -20.38
C GLN A 703 4.30 20.42 -20.78
N GLU A 704 4.05 19.39 -19.97
CA GLU A 704 2.96 18.43 -20.24
C GLU A 704 1.58 19.10 -20.19
N LEU A 705 1.36 20.04 -19.25
CA LEU A 705 0.13 20.83 -19.19
C LEU A 705 -0.05 21.68 -20.44
N ASP A 706 1.00 22.36 -20.90
CA ASP A 706 1.00 23.21 -22.10
C ASP A 706 0.70 22.39 -23.36
N GLU A 707 1.30 21.21 -23.50
CA GLU A 707 1.05 20.30 -24.62
C GLU A 707 -0.43 19.88 -24.67
N ARG A 708 -1.01 19.50 -23.53
CA ARG A 708 -2.44 19.11 -23.42
C ARG A 708 -3.37 20.28 -23.70
N LEU A 709 -3.07 21.46 -23.16
CA LEU A 709 -3.87 22.66 -23.37
C LEU A 709 -3.87 23.07 -24.85
N ARG A 710 -2.70 23.05 -25.50
CA ARG A 710 -2.58 23.30 -26.95
C ARG A 710 -3.35 22.28 -27.78
N ALA A 711 -3.39 21.02 -27.36
CA ALA A 711 -4.15 19.98 -28.04
C ALA A 711 -5.68 20.21 -27.96
N ASP A 712 -6.21 20.58 -26.79
CA ASP A 712 -7.65 20.91 -26.62
C ASP A 712 -8.04 22.15 -27.44
N LEU A 713 -7.18 23.17 -27.45
CA LEU A 713 -7.40 24.44 -28.14
C LEU A 713 -7.28 24.37 -29.67
N ARG A 714 -7.02 23.20 -30.26
CA ARG A 714 -7.11 23.03 -31.73
C ARG A 714 -8.54 23.22 -32.25
N ARG A 715 -9.55 23.08 -31.39
CA ARG A 715 -10.97 23.26 -31.75
C ARG A 715 -11.39 24.72 -31.51
N ALA A 716 -11.42 25.51 -32.58
CA ALA A 716 -11.54 26.97 -32.48
C ALA A 716 -12.90 27.53 -32.03
N GLY A 717 -13.98 26.74 -32.16
CA GLY A 717 -15.34 27.27 -31.94
C GLY A 717 -15.64 28.39 -32.94
N ASP A 718 -16.16 29.51 -32.45
CA ASP A 718 -16.52 30.68 -33.28
C ASP A 718 -15.42 31.75 -33.34
N PHE A 719 -14.25 31.49 -32.75
CA PHE A 719 -13.13 32.41 -32.83
C PHE A 719 -12.35 32.21 -34.12
N ALA A 720 -11.98 33.30 -34.78
CA ALA A 720 -11.15 33.26 -35.97
C ALA A 720 -9.75 32.69 -35.66
N ARG A 721 -9.19 33.04 -34.50
CA ARG A 721 -7.93 32.48 -33.98
C ARG A 721 -7.93 32.35 -32.47
N ILE A 722 -7.15 31.38 -31.98
CA ILE A 722 -6.85 31.20 -30.57
C ILE A 722 -5.35 31.42 -30.38
N HIS A 723 -5.00 32.17 -29.34
CA HIS A 723 -3.62 32.36 -28.88
C HIS A 723 -3.41 31.54 -27.61
N PRO A 724 -2.90 30.30 -27.71
CA PRO A 724 -2.60 29.48 -26.55
C PRO A 724 -1.31 29.97 -25.89
N LEU A 725 -1.41 30.41 -24.63
CA LEU A 725 -0.27 30.66 -23.76
C LEU A 725 0.72 31.71 -24.31
N PRO A 726 0.27 32.93 -24.66
CA PRO A 726 1.21 33.98 -25.07
C PRO A 726 2.10 34.37 -23.89
N ARG A 727 3.39 34.56 -24.15
CA ARG A 727 4.37 35.04 -23.14
C ARG A 727 4.34 36.55 -23.03
N SER A 728 3.97 37.24 -24.10
CA SER A 728 3.86 38.69 -24.14
C SER A 728 2.75 39.15 -25.09
N GLY A 729 2.39 40.44 -24.98
CA GLY A 729 1.47 41.07 -25.94
C GLY A 729 1.97 41.10 -27.39
N ALA A 730 3.25 40.81 -27.64
CA ALA A 730 3.79 40.68 -29.00
C ALA A 730 3.33 39.39 -29.71
N ASP A 731 3.00 38.35 -28.95
CA ASP A 731 2.57 37.03 -29.47
C ASP A 731 1.11 37.04 -29.98
N VAL A 732 0.39 38.13 -29.70
CA VAL A 732 -1.00 38.34 -30.10
C VAL A 732 -1.04 39.48 -31.14
N PRO A 733 -1.25 39.18 -32.43
CA PRO A 733 -1.39 40.21 -33.46
C PRO A 733 -2.58 41.14 -33.20
N ASP A 734 -2.58 42.30 -33.85
CA ASP A 734 -3.63 43.32 -33.71
C ASP A 734 -4.36 43.44 -35.05
N ASP A 735 -5.26 42.50 -35.31
CA ASP A 735 -6.15 42.47 -36.49
C ASP A 735 -7.62 42.55 -36.03
N LEU A 736 -8.53 42.63 -37.00
CA LEU A 736 -9.92 43.05 -36.79
C LEU A 736 -10.86 41.93 -36.31
N ASP A 737 -10.45 40.66 -36.34
CA ASP A 737 -11.26 39.52 -35.92
C ASP A 737 -11.20 39.21 -34.43
N ALA A 738 -12.33 38.74 -33.87
CA ALA A 738 -12.40 38.32 -32.47
C ALA A 738 -11.55 37.09 -32.18
N ARG A 739 -10.84 37.13 -31.06
CA ARG A 739 -9.86 36.13 -30.66
C ARG A 739 -9.91 35.79 -29.19
N LEU A 740 -9.64 34.52 -28.92
CA LEU A 740 -9.47 34.00 -27.57
C LEU A 740 -7.99 33.91 -27.22
N VAL A 741 -7.61 34.53 -26.11
CA VAL A 741 -6.28 34.41 -25.51
C VAL A 741 -6.38 33.52 -24.28
N VAL A 742 -5.69 32.38 -24.28
CA VAL A 742 -5.66 31.50 -23.09
C VAL A 742 -4.40 31.79 -22.31
N LEU A 743 -4.56 32.32 -21.11
CA LEU A 743 -3.44 32.75 -20.26
C LEU A 743 -2.65 31.54 -19.72
N PRO A 744 -1.32 31.69 -19.53
CA PRO A 744 -0.51 30.72 -18.83
C PRO A 744 -1.03 30.36 -17.43
N ALA A 745 -0.78 29.13 -17.01
CA ALA A 745 -1.10 28.65 -15.66
C ALA A 745 -0.44 29.49 -14.54
N GLU A 746 0.66 30.18 -14.86
CA GLU A 746 1.35 31.15 -13.98
C GLU A 746 0.50 32.39 -13.64
N HIS A 747 -0.56 32.64 -14.41
CA HIS A 747 -1.48 33.77 -14.21
C HIS A 747 -2.89 33.27 -13.86
N PRO A 748 -3.07 32.63 -12.69
CA PRO A 748 -4.38 32.11 -12.30
C PRO A 748 -5.31 33.25 -11.86
N TYR A 749 -6.60 33.01 -12.03
CA TYR A 749 -7.67 33.89 -11.58
C TYR A 749 -8.05 33.59 -10.12
N THR A 750 -8.29 34.66 -9.37
CA THR A 750 -8.90 34.65 -8.03
C THR A 750 -9.99 35.72 -7.99
N LYS A 751 -10.93 35.63 -7.05
CA LYS A 751 -12.00 36.63 -6.89
C LYS A 751 -11.50 37.97 -6.32
N GLU A 752 -10.23 38.08 -5.99
CA GLU A 752 -9.63 39.30 -5.47
C GLU A 752 -9.36 40.28 -6.62
N PRO A 753 -9.61 41.59 -6.42
CA PRO A 753 -9.34 42.59 -7.45
C PRO A 753 -7.84 42.70 -7.72
N GLY A 754 -7.45 42.85 -9.00
CA GLY A 754 -6.04 42.96 -9.38
C GLY A 754 -5.27 41.63 -9.33
N ASN A 755 -5.96 40.50 -9.50
CA ASN A 755 -5.35 39.18 -9.60
C ASN A 755 -4.37 39.06 -10.79
N ALA A 756 -3.57 38.00 -10.78
CA ALA A 756 -2.53 37.76 -11.79
C ALA A 756 -3.12 37.63 -13.20
N ALA A 757 -4.27 36.97 -13.34
CA ALA A 757 -4.96 36.83 -14.63
C ALA A 757 -5.42 38.17 -15.20
N GLU A 758 -6.07 39.02 -14.41
CA GLU A 758 -6.50 40.37 -14.82
C GLU A 758 -5.31 41.27 -15.18
N THR A 759 -4.22 41.16 -14.44
CA THR A 759 -3.00 41.94 -14.69
C THR A 759 -2.37 41.56 -16.02
N ALA A 760 -2.21 40.25 -16.28
CA ALA A 760 -1.69 39.74 -17.55
C ALA A 760 -2.64 40.06 -18.73
N ALA A 761 -3.95 39.88 -18.54
CA ALA A 761 -4.95 40.21 -19.54
C ALA A 761 -4.94 41.71 -19.88
N ARG A 762 -4.81 42.59 -18.88
CA ARG A 762 -4.69 44.04 -19.07
C ARG A 762 -3.44 44.42 -19.85
N ALA A 763 -2.29 43.84 -19.51
CA ALA A 763 -1.04 44.11 -20.23
C ALA A 763 -1.15 43.77 -21.73
N ILE A 764 -1.77 42.62 -22.05
CA ILE A 764 -1.99 42.19 -23.44
C ILE A 764 -3.07 43.05 -24.13
N LEU A 765 -4.11 43.48 -23.41
CA LEU A 765 -5.16 44.34 -23.92
C LEU A 765 -4.66 45.75 -24.25
N GLU A 766 -3.74 46.30 -23.47
CA GLU A 766 -3.24 47.67 -23.62
C GLU A 766 -2.05 47.76 -24.60
N SER A 767 -1.24 46.71 -24.73
CA SER A 767 0.01 46.74 -25.51
C SER A 767 0.19 45.58 -26.50
N ARG A 768 0.88 45.86 -27.60
CA ARG A 768 1.39 44.89 -28.56
C ARG A 768 2.90 45.11 -28.69
N GLY A 769 3.70 44.35 -27.95
CA GLY A 769 5.14 44.56 -27.87
C GLY A 769 5.45 45.93 -27.25
N SER A 770 6.18 46.78 -27.97
CA SER A 770 6.53 48.14 -27.51
C SER A 770 5.49 49.22 -27.88
N GLY A 771 4.48 48.90 -28.68
CA GLY A 771 3.44 49.84 -29.13
C GLY A 771 2.10 49.65 -28.41
N PRO A 772 1.25 50.69 -28.35
CA PRO A 772 -0.11 50.56 -27.83
C PRO A 772 -0.98 49.70 -28.77
N ARG A 773 -1.87 48.88 -28.20
CA ARG A 773 -2.82 48.07 -28.97
C ARG A 773 -4.01 48.91 -29.42
N LEU A 774 -4.39 48.80 -30.71
CA LEU A 774 -5.49 49.57 -31.28
C LEU A 774 -6.81 48.79 -31.19
N TYR A 775 -6.86 47.52 -31.59
CA TYR A 775 -8.11 46.76 -31.70
C TYR A 775 -8.46 45.97 -30.43
N ARG A 776 -8.60 46.70 -29.34
CA ARG A 776 -8.81 46.14 -27.99
C ARG A 776 -10.13 45.36 -27.84
N ASN A 777 -11.16 45.72 -28.61
CA ASN A 777 -12.47 45.06 -28.52
C ASN A 777 -12.49 43.66 -29.14
N THR A 778 -11.42 43.25 -29.82
CA THR A 778 -11.32 41.92 -30.45
C THR A 778 -10.87 40.83 -29.47
N LEU A 779 -10.38 41.16 -28.27
CA LEU A 779 -9.77 40.20 -27.36
C LEU A 779 -10.68 39.79 -26.21
N VAL A 780 -10.70 38.49 -25.93
CA VAL A 780 -11.25 37.88 -24.70
C VAL A 780 -10.23 36.91 -24.13
N PHE A 781 -10.23 36.71 -22.80
CA PHE A 781 -9.18 35.95 -22.13
C PHE A 781 -9.76 34.76 -21.35
N LEU A 782 -9.07 33.62 -21.36
CA LEU A 782 -9.41 32.45 -20.56
C LEU A 782 -8.30 32.18 -19.54
N ALA A 783 -8.67 32.02 -18.27
CA ALA A 783 -7.74 31.83 -17.17
C ALA A 783 -8.07 30.57 -16.35
N ALA A 784 -7.03 30.00 -15.74
CA ALA A 784 -7.14 28.91 -14.79
C ALA A 784 -7.63 29.40 -13.42
N ASP A 785 -8.44 28.60 -12.73
CA ASP A 785 -8.80 28.82 -11.33
C ASP A 785 -7.65 28.44 -10.40
N LYS A 786 -7.26 29.34 -9.47
CA LYS A 786 -6.09 29.10 -8.57
C LYS A 786 -6.21 27.85 -7.71
N VAL A 787 -7.40 27.52 -7.21
CA VAL A 787 -7.58 26.36 -6.31
C VAL A 787 -7.54 25.09 -7.12
N ARG A 788 -8.29 25.03 -8.22
CA ARG A 788 -8.34 23.85 -9.10
C ARG A 788 -7.01 23.58 -9.82
N LEU A 789 -6.19 24.61 -10.01
CA LEU A 789 -4.86 24.46 -10.58
C LEU A 789 -3.95 23.59 -9.69
N GLN A 790 -4.08 23.65 -8.36
CA GLN A 790 -3.34 22.76 -7.46
C GLN A 790 -3.76 21.29 -7.64
N ASP A 791 -5.06 21.04 -7.78
CA ASP A 791 -5.60 19.70 -8.04
C ASP A 791 -5.17 19.16 -9.42
N LEU A 792 -5.11 20.03 -10.44
CA LEU A 792 -4.64 19.66 -11.78
C LEU A 792 -3.14 19.36 -11.78
N ASP A 793 -2.34 20.20 -11.12
CA ASP A 793 -0.89 20.02 -10.95
C ASP A 793 -0.57 18.68 -10.27
N GLU A 794 -1.27 18.32 -9.20
CA GLU A 794 -1.12 17.01 -8.56
C GLU A 794 -1.50 15.85 -9.51
N ALA A 795 -2.59 15.99 -10.26
CA ALA A 795 -3.02 14.97 -11.22
C ALA A 795 -2.00 14.77 -12.35
N VAL A 796 -1.43 15.85 -12.89
CA VAL A 796 -0.39 15.79 -13.94
C VAL A 796 0.88 15.13 -13.39
N ARG A 797 1.32 15.46 -12.17
CA ARG A 797 2.47 14.79 -11.54
C ARG A 797 2.26 13.28 -11.39
N ARG A 798 1.08 12.86 -10.95
CA ARG A 798 0.74 11.42 -10.86
C ARG A 798 0.76 10.76 -12.23
N PHE A 799 0.20 11.41 -13.26
CA PHE A 799 0.25 10.90 -14.64
C PHE A 799 1.69 10.75 -15.13
N LEU A 800 2.53 11.78 -14.97
CA LEU A 800 3.93 11.75 -15.39
C LEU A 800 4.73 10.68 -14.63
N ALA A 801 4.46 10.50 -13.34
CA ALA A 801 5.06 9.43 -12.55
C ALA A 801 4.72 8.05 -13.13
N TRP A 802 3.44 7.76 -13.41
CA TRP A 802 3.04 6.49 -14.02
C TRP A 802 3.57 6.31 -15.45
N LYS A 803 3.57 7.38 -16.26
CA LYS A 803 4.16 7.40 -17.61
C LYS A 803 5.63 6.99 -17.56
N SER A 804 6.42 7.60 -16.67
CA SER A 804 7.85 7.29 -16.53
C SER A 804 8.12 5.83 -16.11
N ILE A 805 7.26 5.23 -15.27
CA ILE A 805 7.42 3.84 -14.84
C ILE A 805 7.15 2.87 -16.00
N VAL A 806 6.12 3.14 -16.80
CA VAL A 806 5.79 2.34 -17.99
C VAL A 806 6.88 2.48 -19.06
N ASP A 807 7.40 3.69 -19.26
CA ASP A 807 8.45 3.96 -20.24
C ASP A 807 9.79 3.28 -19.84
N GLU A 808 10.08 3.15 -18.55
CA GLU A 808 11.28 2.49 -18.00
C GLU A 808 11.07 1.00 -17.64
N LYS A 809 10.06 0.33 -18.22
CA LYS A 809 9.69 -1.05 -17.87
C LYS A 809 10.84 -2.07 -17.93
N GLU A 810 11.76 -1.91 -18.88
CA GLU A 810 12.93 -2.79 -19.04
C GLU A 810 14.00 -2.49 -18.00
N THR A 811 14.27 -1.21 -17.74
CA THR A 811 15.27 -0.79 -16.74
C THR A 811 14.86 -1.17 -15.32
N LEU A 812 13.56 -1.09 -15.02
CA LEU A 812 12.99 -1.48 -13.74
C LEU A 812 12.74 -2.99 -13.61
N ASN A 813 12.96 -3.77 -14.67
CA ASN A 813 12.65 -5.21 -14.74
C ASN A 813 11.23 -5.53 -14.23
N LEU A 814 10.22 -4.75 -14.68
CA LEU A 814 8.85 -4.94 -14.24
C LEU A 814 8.31 -6.30 -14.69
N ASP A 815 7.73 -7.04 -13.75
CA ASP A 815 7.04 -8.28 -14.08
C ASP A 815 5.72 -8.02 -14.86
N PRO A 816 5.12 -9.03 -15.51
CA PRO A 816 3.89 -8.84 -16.28
C PRO A 816 2.67 -8.37 -15.47
N HIS A 817 2.66 -8.57 -14.14
CA HIS A 817 1.61 -8.07 -13.27
C HIS A 817 1.83 -6.59 -12.95
N GLN A 818 3.04 -6.21 -12.54
CA GLN A 818 3.46 -4.84 -12.28
C GLN A 818 3.26 -3.95 -13.52
N LEU A 819 3.58 -4.45 -14.71
CA LEU A 819 3.37 -3.73 -15.97
C LEU A 819 1.88 -3.44 -16.22
N ARG A 820 1.01 -4.46 -16.14
CA ARG A 820 -0.44 -4.28 -16.31
C ARG A 820 -1.04 -3.32 -15.28
N GLN A 821 -0.57 -3.39 -14.04
CA GLN A 821 -0.97 -2.46 -12.98
C GLN A 821 -0.55 -1.03 -13.31
N ALA A 822 0.71 -0.82 -13.71
CA ALA A 822 1.23 0.51 -14.07
C ALA A 822 0.51 1.10 -15.29
N GLU A 823 0.23 0.30 -16.33
CA GLU A 823 -0.53 0.73 -17.51
C GLU A 823 -1.97 1.14 -17.16
N THR A 824 -2.65 0.35 -16.33
CA THR A 824 -4.01 0.66 -15.86
C THR A 824 -4.04 1.96 -15.06
N GLN A 825 -3.08 2.14 -14.16
CA GLN A 825 -2.98 3.37 -13.35
C GLN A 825 -2.58 4.58 -14.19
N LYS A 826 -1.70 4.42 -15.19
CA LYS A 826 -1.37 5.46 -16.18
C LYS A 826 -2.63 5.92 -16.92
N GLN A 827 -3.45 4.99 -17.41
CA GLN A 827 -4.69 5.32 -18.13
C GLN A 827 -5.71 6.03 -17.21
N ALA A 828 -5.86 5.57 -15.96
CA ALA A 828 -6.73 6.21 -14.99
C ALA A 828 -6.26 7.64 -14.63
N ALA A 829 -4.95 7.83 -14.44
CA ALA A 829 -4.36 9.14 -14.21
C ALA A 829 -4.54 10.07 -15.42
N ASP A 830 -4.37 9.55 -16.63
CA ASP A 830 -4.58 10.29 -17.88
C ASP A 830 -6.03 10.78 -18.05
N GLY A 831 -6.99 9.90 -17.77
CA GLY A 831 -8.41 10.26 -17.75
C GLY A 831 -8.73 11.33 -16.70
N THR A 832 -8.09 11.26 -15.52
CA THR A 832 -8.25 12.27 -14.46
C THR A 832 -7.74 13.64 -14.89
N VAL A 833 -6.57 13.72 -15.54
CA VAL A 833 -6.03 14.98 -16.07
C VAL A 833 -6.96 15.54 -17.16
N THR A 834 -7.42 14.69 -18.07
CA THR A 834 -8.34 15.07 -19.15
C THR A 834 -9.65 15.65 -18.61
N ALA A 835 -10.18 15.11 -17.51
CA ALA A 835 -11.39 15.63 -16.88
C ALA A 835 -11.14 16.95 -16.11
N ARG A 836 -10.01 17.07 -15.39
CA ARG A 836 -9.70 18.25 -14.56
C ARG A 836 -9.27 19.48 -15.36
N LEU A 837 -8.71 19.30 -16.55
CA LEU A 837 -8.24 20.41 -17.39
C LEU A 837 -9.35 21.42 -17.75
N PRO A 838 -10.51 21.03 -18.31
CA PRO A 838 -11.62 21.94 -18.61
C PRO A 838 -12.31 22.51 -17.36
N GLU A 839 -12.23 21.83 -16.23
CA GLU A 839 -12.73 22.34 -14.94
C GLU A 839 -11.82 23.41 -14.35
N THR A 840 -10.53 23.37 -14.66
CA THR A 840 -9.53 24.30 -14.16
C THR A 840 -9.52 25.58 -14.99
N PHE A 841 -9.48 25.47 -16.32
CA PHE A 841 -9.58 26.62 -17.24
C PHE A 841 -11.04 27.02 -17.46
N GLN A 842 -11.65 27.61 -16.43
CA GLN A 842 -13.08 27.92 -16.41
C GLN A 842 -13.40 29.41 -16.35
N TRP A 843 -12.43 30.31 -16.16
CA TRP A 843 -12.69 31.73 -15.99
C TRP A 843 -12.48 32.49 -17.28
N LEU A 844 -13.57 32.95 -17.89
CA LEU A 844 -13.55 33.81 -19.06
C LEU A 844 -13.57 35.27 -18.60
N LEU A 845 -12.53 36.04 -18.93
CA LEU A 845 -12.39 37.45 -18.63
C LEU A 845 -12.71 38.26 -19.88
N VAL A 846 -13.79 39.03 -19.80
CA VAL A 846 -14.29 39.87 -20.88
C VAL A 846 -14.05 41.34 -20.51
N PRO A 847 -13.27 42.09 -21.30
CA PRO A 847 -13.13 43.53 -21.08
C PRO A 847 -14.42 44.24 -21.49
N GLU A 848 -14.92 45.09 -20.60
CA GLU A 848 -16.14 45.87 -20.80
C GLU A 848 -15.91 47.36 -20.52
N GLN A 849 -16.61 48.21 -21.28
CA GLN A 849 -16.66 49.64 -21.04
C GLN A 849 -18.09 50.15 -21.28
N ARG A 850 -18.74 50.77 -20.29
CA ARG A 850 -20.15 51.19 -20.42
C ARG A 850 -20.35 52.41 -21.32
N ASN A 851 -19.43 53.36 -21.27
CA ASN A 851 -19.45 54.57 -22.08
C ASN A 851 -18.00 55.07 -22.28
N PRO A 852 -17.74 55.99 -23.21
CA PRO A 852 -16.39 56.45 -23.52
C PRO A 852 -15.62 57.08 -22.33
N GLN A 853 -16.32 57.56 -21.30
CA GLN A 853 -15.72 58.19 -20.11
C GLN A 853 -15.55 57.24 -18.92
N ALA A 854 -16.15 56.05 -18.97
CA ALA A 854 -16.05 55.05 -17.91
C ALA A 854 -14.71 54.30 -17.99
N PRO A 855 -14.13 53.89 -16.84
CA PRO A 855 -12.94 53.05 -16.83
C PRO A 855 -13.25 51.64 -17.37
N THR A 856 -12.26 51.01 -17.98
CA THR A 856 -12.36 49.60 -18.42
C THR A 856 -12.46 48.67 -17.21
N THR A 857 -13.51 47.86 -17.18
CA THR A 857 -13.77 46.84 -16.16
C THR A 857 -13.65 45.42 -16.74
N TRP A 858 -13.43 44.44 -15.86
CA TRP A 858 -13.37 43.04 -16.23
C TRP A 858 -14.64 42.32 -15.77
N GLN A 859 -15.33 41.70 -16.72
CA GLN A 859 -16.40 40.76 -16.41
C GLN A 859 -15.81 39.35 -16.38
N ALA A 860 -15.82 38.71 -15.21
CA ALA A 860 -15.37 37.34 -15.03
C ALA A 860 -16.56 36.38 -15.07
N VAL A 861 -16.64 35.56 -16.11
CA VAL A 861 -17.71 34.60 -16.34
C VAL A 861 -17.18 33.18 -16.14
N ARG A 862 -17.89 32.39 -15.34
CA ARG A 862 -17.54 30.98 -15.13
C ARG A 862 -18.13 30.11 -16.24
N LEU A 863 -17.28 29.43 -16.98
CA LEU A 863 -17.68 28.47 -18.00
C LEU A 863 -18.09 27.13 -17.36
N SER A 864 -19.09 26.46 -17.94
CA SER A 864 -19.52 25.11 -17.55
C SER A 864 -19.73 24.22 -18.79
N GLY A 865 -19.81 22.90 -18.60
CA GLY A 865 -19.98 21.91 -19.68
C GLY A 865 -18.72 21.11 -20.02
N THR A 866 -18.90 20.06 -20.84
CA THR A 866 -17.87 19.07 -21.21
C THR A 866 -17.20 19.31 -22.56
N ASP A 867 -17.61 20.35 -23.29
CA ASP A 867 -17.01 20.68 -24.59
C ASP A 867 -15.58 21.24 -24.44
N ALA A 868 -14.85 21.31 -25.55
CA ALA A 868 -13.53 21.92 -25.61
C ALA A 868 -13.56 23.40 -25.16
N LEU A 869 -12.44 23.87 -24.61
CA LEU A 869 -12.36 25.16 -23.90
C LEU A 869 -12.87 26.34 -24.73
N ALA A 870 -12.41 26.47 -25.98
CA ALA A 870 -12.79 27.58 -26.84
C ALA A 870 -14.25 27.53 -27.31
N VAL A 871 -14.79 26.33 -27.53
CA VAL A 871 -16.20 26.13 -27.89
C VAL A 871 -17.13 26.56 -26.73
N ARG A 872 -16.74 26.27 -25.49
CA ARG A 872 -17.46 26.73 -24.29
C ARG A 872 -17.42 28.24 -24.17
N ALA A 873 -16.24 28.83 -24.35
CA ALA A 873 -16.05 30.27 -24.32
C ALA A 873 -16.91 30.97 -25.38
N SER A 874 -16.88 30.51 -26.64
CA SER A 874 -17.64 31.16 -27.71
C SER A 874 -19.15 31.02 -27.53
N ARG A 875 -19.63 29.83 -27.14
CA ARG A 875 -21.05 29.59 -26.85
C ARG A 875 -21.56 30.52 -25.75
N ARG A 876 -20.76 30.68 -24.68
CA ARG A 876 -21.12 31.55 -23.56
C ARG A 876 -21.13 33.03 -23.96
N LEU A 877 -20.14 33.48 -24.72
CA LEU A 877 -20.12 34.86 -25.22
C LEU A 877 -21.30 35.16 -26.15
N ARG A 878 -21.69 34.18 -26.97
CA ARG A 878 -22.85 34.31 -27.85
C ARG A 878 -24.16 34.38 -27.06
N SER A 879 -24.33 33.57 -26.01
CA SER A 879 -25.52 33.61 -25.16
C SER A 879 -25.64 34.92 -24.38
N ASP A 880 -24.50 35.50 -24.01
CA ASP A 880 -24.42 36.75 -23.25
C ASP A 880 -24.35 37.99 -24.19
N GLU A 881 -24.60 37.81 -25.50
CA GLU A 881 -24.52 38.84 -26.57
C GLU A 881 -23.17 39.61 -26.63
N SER A 882 -22.14 39.07 -25.98
CA SER A 882 -20.79 39.64 -25.87
C SER A 882 -19.87 39.23 -27.03
N LEU A 883 -20.36 38.37 -27.93
CA LEU A 883 -19.77 38.07 -29.24
C LEU A 883 -20.89 37.95 -30.27
N VAL A 884 -20.96 38.91 -31.18
CA VAL A 884 -22.02 39.01 -32.18
C VAL A 884 -21.57 38.34 -33.48
N THR A 885 -22.24 37.25 -33.86
CA THR A 885 -21.98 36.51 -35.11
C THR A 885 -22.87 36.94 -36.27
N SER A 886 -23.93 37.70 -36.00
CA SER A 886 -24.83 38.30 -36.99
C SER A 886 -25.39 39.60 -36.41
N LEU A 887 -25.35 40.68 -37.19
CA LEU A 887 -25.82 42.00 -36.78
C LEU A 887 -26.93 42.47 -37.73
N GLY A 888 -28.07 42.88 -37.18
CA GLY A 888 -29.16 43.46 -37.97
C GLY A 888 -28.82 44.88 -38.43
N SER A 889 -29.22 45.24 -39.65
CA SER A 889 -28.96 46.56 -40.24
C SER A 889 -29.61 47.72 -39.47
N THR A 890 -30.78 47.50 -38.88
CA THR A 890 -31.47 48.47 -38.01
C THR A 890 -30.76 48.66 -36.66
N ILE A 891 -30.17 47.59 -36.11
CA ILE A 891 -29.35 47.64 -34.88
C ILE A 891 -28.05 48.39 -35.16
N LEU A 892 -27.43 48.15 -36.32
CA LEU A 892 -26.27 48.92 -36.76
C LEU A 892 -26.62 50.41 -36.85
N ARG A 893 -27.76 50.78 -37.47
CA ARG A 893 -28.22 52.17 -37.52
C ARG A 893 -28.42 52.77 -36.13
N LYS A 894 -29.03 52.02 -35.20
CA LYS A 894 -29.17 52.45 -33.81
C LYS A 894 -27.81 52.74 -33.15
N HIS A 895 -26.81 51.88 -33.34
CA HIS A 895 -25.47 52.13 -32.81
C HIS A 895 -24.80 53.36 -33.44
N LEU A 896 -25.02 53.61 -34.74
CA LEU A 896 -24.51 54.81 -35.42
C LEU A 896 -25.12 56.11 -34.89
N ASP A 897 -26.37 56.06 -34.40
CA ASP A 897 -27.08 57.23 -33.87
C ASP A 897 -26.83 57.44 -32.37
N ASP A 898 -26.86 56.36 -31.57
CA ASP A 898 -26.68 56.40 -30.11
C ASP A 898 -25.23 56.72 -29.71
N VAL A 899 -24.27 56.31 -30.53
CA VAL A 899 -22.84 56.59 -30.37
C VAL A 899 -22.44 57.53 -31.50
N PRO A 900 -21.63 58.60 -31.28
CA PRO A 900 -21.24 59.55 -32.34
C PRO A 900 -20.25 58.94 -33.34
N LEU A 901 -20.67 57.89 -34.06
CA LEU A 901 -19.91 57.19 -35.11
C LEU A 901 -20.05 57.92 -36.44
N TRP A 902 -21.10 58.72 -36.63
CA TRP A 902 -21.21 59.66 -37.74
C TRP A 902 -20.14 60.76 -37.66
N ARG A 903 -19.40 60.97 -38.75
CA ARG A 903 -18.41 62.05 -38.87
C ARG A 903 -18.99 63.17 -39.72
N GLY A 904 -19.99 63.86 -39.15
CA GLY A 904 -20.87 64.77 -39.88
C GLY A 904 -22.08 64.03 -40.44
N ASP A 905 -22.19 63.95 -41.77
CA ASP A 905 -23.33 63.35 -42.47
C ASP A 905 -23.04 61.99 -43.11
N HIS A 906 -21.81 61.50 -42.98
CA HIS A 906 -21.39 60.20 -43.49
C HIS A 906 -20.29 59.55 -42.63
N VAL A 907 -20.01 58.27 -42.88
CA VAL A 907 -18.90 57.53 -42.26
C VAL A 907 -18.38 56.45 -43.21
N ALA A 908 -17.07 56.28 -43.32
CA ALA A 908 -16.47 55.26 -44.18
C ALA A 908 -16.68 53.84 -43.61
N ALA A 909 -16.98 52.86 -44.46
CA ALA A 909 -17.20 51.47 -44.04
C ALA A 909 -15.98 50.87 -43.32
N ARG A 910 -14.78 51.07 -43.87
CA ARG A 910 -13.51 50.68 -43.24
C ARG A 910 -13.34 51.25 -41.84
N GLN A 911 -13.70 52.51 -41.66
CA GLN A 911 -13.57 53.18 -40.38
C GLN A 911 -14.53 52.61 -39.33
N LEU A 912 -15.73 52.22 -39.73
CA LEU A 912 -16.66 51.53 -38.82
C LEU A 912 -16.11 50.17 -38.38
N ILE A 913 -15.49 49.42 -39.29
CA ILE A 913 -14.84 48.15 -38.96
C ILE A 913 -13.75 48.38 -37.89
N GLU A 914 -12.91 49.40 -38.07
CA GLU A 914 -11.87 49.78 -37.09
C GLU A 914 -12.48 50.25 -35.76
N ASP A 915 -13.55 51.05 -35.78
CA ASP A 915 -14.18 51.60 -34.58
C ASP A 915 -14.80 50.48 -33.72
N PHE A 916 -15.53 49.54 -34.33
CA PHE A 916 -16.10 48.37 -33.63
C PHE A 916 -15.01 47.45 -33.06
N ALA A 917 -13.85 47.35 -33.73
CA ALA A 917 -12.70 46.59 -33.24
C ALA A 917 -11.91 47.33 -32.14
N ARG A 918 -11.94 48.67 -32.11
CA ARG A 918 -11.14 49.52 -31.20
C ARG A 918 -11.81 49.82 -29.87
N TYR A 919 -13.12 50.07 -29.88
CA TYR A 919 -13.83 50.62 -28.72
C TYR A 919 -14.62 49.56 -27.96
N LEU A 920 -14.32 49.40 -26.67
CA LEU A 920 -14.92 48.38 -25.79
C LEU A 920 -16.39 48.65 -25.42
N TYR A 921 -16.89 49.86 -25.70
CA TYR A 921 -18.29 50.22 -25.50
C TYR A 921 -19.18 49.89 -26.71
N LEU A 922 -18.60 49.41 -27.81
CA LEU A 922 -19.32 48.88 -28.96
C LEU A 922 -19.40 47.35 -28.87
N PRO A 923 -20.43 46.72 -29.44
CA PRO A 923 -20.55 45.27 -29.40
C PRO A 923 -19.39 44.61 -30.16
N ARG A 924 -18.82 43.57 -29.55
CA ARG A 924 -17.73 42.80 -30.15
C ARG A 924 -18.26 41.91 -31.26
N LEU A 925 -17.76 42.12 -32.47
CA LEU A 925 -18.14 41.33 -33.65
C LEU A 925 -17.19 40.14 -33.83
N ALA A 926 -17.69 39.02 -34.35
CA ALA A 926 -16.85 37.86 -34.65
C ALA A 926 -15.74 38.18 -35.67
N GLY A 927 -16.04 39.05 -36.64
CA GLY A 927 -15.08 39.61 -37.60
C GLY A 927 -15.75 40.68 -38.50
N PRO A 928 -14.98 41.32 -39.39
CA PRO A 928 -15.46 42.38 -40.28
C PRO A 928 -16.66 41.97 -41.15
N GLY A 929 -16.71 40.71 -41.56
CA GLY A 929 -17.79 40.16 -42.37
C GLY A 929 -19.19 40.31 -41.75
N VAL A 930 -19.29 40.30 -40.41
CA VAL A 930 -20.58 40.49 -39.70
C VAL A 930 -21.10 41.91 -39.94
N LEU A 931 -20.22 42.90 -39.86
CA LEU A 931 -20.57 44.30 -40.08
C LEU A 931 -20.87 44.57 -41.56
N LEU A 932 -20.03 44.05 -42.45
CA LEU A 932 -20.21 44.20 -43.90
C LEU A 932 -21.53 43.60 -44.36
N GLN A 933 -21.94 42.45 -43.82
CA GLN A 933 -23.22 41.85 -44.12
C GLN A 933 -24.37 42.75 -43.65
N ALA A 934 -24.30 43.28 -42.43
CA ALA A 934 -25.29 44.23 -41.91
C ALA A 934 -25.40 45.50 -42.77
N ILE A 935 -24.28 45.99 -43.31
CA ILE A 935 -24.22 47.13 -44.23
C ILE A 935 -24.90 46.78 -45.56
N ARG A 936 -24.54 45.64 -46.18
CA ARG A 936 -25.14 45.18 -47.44
C ARG A 936 -26.65 45.00 -47.32
N ASP A 937 -27.10 44.33 -46.27
CA ASP A 937 -28.52 44.09 -45.99
C ASP A 937 -29.24 45.43 -45.73
N GLY A 938 -28.59 46.38 -45.06
CA GLY A 938 -29.12 47.71 -44.79
C GLY A 938 -29.33 48.56 -46.04
N ILE A 939 -28.40 48.50 -47.00
CA ILE A 939 -28.50 49.23 -48.29
C ILE A 939 -29.59 48.62 -49.18
N ALA A 940 -29.77 47.30 -49.13
CA ALA A 940 -30.76 46.58 -49.94
C ALA A 940 -32.21 46.75 -49.45
N LEU A 941 -32.44 47.19 -48.21
CA LEU A 941 -33.77 47.40 -47.67
C LEU A 941 -34.52 48.52 -48.41
N LEU A 942 -35.77 48.25 -48.81
CA LEU A 942 -36.63 49.26 -49.44
C LEU A 942 -37.04 50.38 -48.46
N THR A 943 -37.00 50.11 -47.15
CA THR A 943 -37.26 51.08 -46.06
C THR A 943 -36.02 51.82 -45.57
N TRP A 944 -34.93 51.83 -46.36
CA TRP A 944 -33.66 52.46 -45.97
C TRP A 944 -33.78 53.93 -45.53
N GLN A 945 -34.82 54.61 -46.02
CA GLN A 945 -35.12 56.00 -45.72
C GLN A 945 -35.50 56.23 -44.24
N THR A 946 -36.12 55.25 -43.60
CA THR A 946 -36.57 55.31 -42.19
C THR A 946 -35.71 54.43 -41.29
N ASP A 947 -35.27 53.27 -41.76
CA ASP A 947 -34.78 52.21 -40.88
C ASP A 947 -33.26 52.04 -40.91
N THR A 948 -32.57 52.49 -41.97
CA THR A 948 -31.12 52.25 -42.16
C THR A 948 -30.36 53.45 -42.73
N PHE A 949 -29.67 53.33 -43.87
CA PHE A 949 -28.73 54.30 -44.43
C PHE A 949 -28.50 54.05 -45.92
N ALA A 950 -27.96 55.06 -46.63
CA ALA A 950 -27.56 54.94 -48.04
C ALA A 950 -26.04 54.72 -48.16
N TYR A 951 -25.56 54.36 -49.34
CA TYR A 951 -24.15 54.11 -49.63
C TYR A 951 -23.64 54.98 -50.77
N ALA A 952 -22.45 55.57 -50.64
CA ALA A 952 -21.78 56.32 -51.71
C ALA A 952 -20.37 55.79 -51.93
N GLU A 953 -19.92 55.70 -53.19
CA GLU A 953 -18.57 55.23 -53.54
C GLU A 953 -17.48 56.24 -53.16
N SER A 954 -17.79 57.54 -53.18
CA SER A 954 -16.88 58.60 -52.71
C SER A 954 -17.62 59.91 -52.38
N PHE A 955 -16.99 60.78 -51.58
CA PHE A 955 -17.48 62.12 -51.27
C PHE A 955 -16.55 63.19 -51.88
N ASP A 956 -17.12 64.15 -52.60
CA ASP A 956 -16.38 65.27 -53.20
C ASP A 956 -16.52 66.53 -52.33
N GLU A 957 -15.48 66.84 -51.55
CA GLU A 957 -15.44 67.98 -50.64
C GLU A 957 -15.57 69.34 -51.35
N GLY A 958 -15.14 69.44 -52.62
CA GLY A 958 -15.20 70.70 -53.38
C GLY A 958 -16.60 71.07 -53.87
N SER A 959 -17.48 70.08 -54.04
CA SER A 959 -18.86 70.27 -54.52
C SER A 959 -19.92 69.88 -53.49
N GLY A 960 -19.53 69.31 -52.35
CA GLY A 960 -20.45 68.81 -51.32
C GLY A 960 -21.32 67.65 -51.81
N ARG A 961 -20.87 66.91 -52.83
CA ARG A 961 -21.66 65.89 -53.55
C ARG A 961 -21.17 64.47 -53.27
N TYR A 962 -22.09 63.55 -53.02
CA TYR A 962 -21.81 62.11 -52.90
C TYR A 962 -21.86 61.45 -54.28
N ARG A 963 -20.75 60.83 -54.72
CA ARG A 963 -20.64 60.16 -56.03
C ARG A 963 -20.95 58.67 -55.88
N GLY A 964 -21.68 58.11 -56.85
CA GLY A 964 -22.08 56.69 -56.82
C GLY A 964 -23.08 56.37 -55.71
N LEU A 965 -23.94 57.33 -55.33
CA LEU A 965 -24.95 57.14 -54.28
C LEU A 965 -25.98 56.07 -54.68
N ARG A 966 -26.09 55.02 -53.88
CA ARG A 966 -26.96 53.85 -54.09
C ARG A 966 -27.77 53.55 -52.83
N SER A 967 -29.01 53.12 -53.05
CA SER A 967 -29.96 52.73 -51.99
C SER A 967 -31.07 51.86 -52.58
N GLY A 968 -31.58 50.89 -51.83
CA GLY A 968 -32.63 49.96 -52.30
C GLY A 968 -32.14 48.95 -53.35
N LEU A 969 -30.82 48.76 -53.48
CA LEU A 969 -30.17 47.86 -54.43
C LEU A 969 -29.09 47.04 -53.72
N VAL A 970 -28.81 45.84 -54.22
CA VAL A 970 -27.71 45.01 -53.72
C VAL A 970 -26.38 45.60 -54.19
N VAL A 971 -25.51 45.95 -53.24
CA VAL A 971 -24.17 46.51 -53.50
C VAL A 971 -23.10 45.55 -52.98
N GLY A 972 -22.07 45.29 -53.78
CA GLY A 972 -20.89 44.54 -53.35
C GLY A 972 -19.96 45.43 -52.55
N VAL A 973 -20.07 45.43 -51.22
CA VAL A 973 -19.15 46.14 -50.31
C VAL A 973 -18.09 45.17 -49.82
N SER A 974 -16.80 45.49 -49.96
CA SER A 974 -15.67 44.68 -49.45
C SER A 974 -14.94 45.39 -48.30
N GLU A 975 -13.99 44.71 -47.64
CA GLU A 975 -13.21 45.27 -46.52
C GLU A 975 -12.31 46.45 -46.94
N ASP A 976 -11.86 46.47 -48.20
CA ASP A 976 -11.02 47.53 -48.77
C ASP A 976 -11.82 48.67 -49.39
N ASP A 977 -13.15 48.62 -49.32
CA ASP A 977 -14.01 49.61 -49.96
C ASP A 977 -13.92 50.97 -49.25
N ALA A 978 -13.62 52.01 -50.02
CA ALA A 978 -13.49 53.38 -49.54
C ALA A 978 -14.86 54.07 -49.40
N GLY A 979 -15.95 53.39 -49.73
CA GLY A 979 -17.27 54.00 -49.72
C GLY A 979 -17.79 54.37 -48.33
N HIS A 980 -18.73 55.30 -48.36
CA HIS A 980 -19.29 55.97 -47.21
C HIS A 980 -20.75 55.57 -47.02
N LEU A 981 -21.10 55.22 -45.79
CA LEU A 981 -22.49 55.22 -45.35
C LEU A 981 -22.92 56.67 -45.19
N VAL A 982 -24.10 57.02 -45.71
CA VAL A 982 -24.64 58.39 -45.71
C VAL A 982 -25.97 58.39 -44.97
N LYS A 983 -26.19 59.42 -44.14
CA LYS A 983 -27.47 59.61 -43.45
C LYS A 983 -28.64 59.66 -44.46
N PRO A 984 -29.76 58.97 -44.21
CA PRO A 984 -30.89 58.95 -45.14
C PRO A 984 -31.42 60.32 -45.53
N GLU A 985 -31.46 61.30 -44.62
CA GLU A 985 -31.99 62.62 -44.96
C GLU A 985 -31.12 63.35 -45.98
N VAL A 986 -29.80 63.16 -45.92
CA VAL A 986 -28.81 63.80 -46.79
C VAL A 986 -28.77 63.11 -48.15
N ALA A 987 -28.77 61.78 -48.15
CA ALA A 987 -28.87 60.99 -49.37
C ALA A 987 -30.17 61.29 -50.14
N ARG A 988 -31.31 61.40 -49.43
CA ARG A 988 -32.60 61.74 -50.05
C ARG A 988 -32.58 63.14 -50.67
N ARG A 989 -32.04 64.15 -49.98
CA ARG A 989 -31.93 65.52 -50.54
C ARG A 989 -31.16 65.56 -51.85
N GLN A 990 -30.07 64.78 -51.97
CA GLN A 990 -29.31 64.72 -53.21
C GLN A 990 -30.04 63.93 -54.30
N MET A 991 -30.70 62.80 -53.96
CA MET A 991 -31.48 62.01 -54.92
C MET A 991 -32.70 62.78 -55.46
N ASP A 992 -33.40 63.53 -54.60
CA ASP A 992 -34.54 64.37 -54.99
C ASP A 992 -34.09 65.55 -55.87
N ALA A 993 -32.89 66.10 -55.63
CA ALA A 993 -32.30 67.16 -56.45
C ALA A 993 -31.77 66.66 -57.81
N GLU A 994 -31.43 65.38 -57.93
CA GLU A 994 -30.93 64.74 -59.16
C GLU A 994 -32.02 64.01 -59.95
N ALA A 995 -33.27 63.97 -59.46
CA ALA A 995 -34.41 63.39 -60.16
C ALA A 995 -34.85 64.26 -61.37
N PRO A 996 -34.99 63.71 -62.59
CA PRO A 996 -35.44 64.50 -63.74
C PRO A 996 -36.91 64.92 -63.62
N ALA A 997 -37.20 66.20 -63.89
CA ALA A 997 -38.55 66.76 -63.87
C ALA A 997 -39.43 66.16 -64.97
N ALA A 998 -40.58 65.57 -64.59
CA ALA A 998 -41.59 65.05 -65.50
C ALA A 998 -42.40 66.18 -66.17
N ALA A 999 -42.65 66.06 -67.48
CA ALA A 999 -43.45 66.99 -68.28
C ALA A 999 -44.72 66.30 -68.84
N GLU A 1000 -45.83 67.05 -68.91
CA GLU A 1000 -47.04 66.78 -69.71
C GLU A 1000 -47.83 68.11 -69.95
N PRO A 1001 -48.84 68.20 -70.86
CA PRO A 1001 -48.89 67.80 -72.28
C PRO A 1001 -49.60 68.87 -73.19
N GLY A 1002 -49.48 68.81 -74.53
CA GLY A 1002 -50.37 69.62 -75.41
C GLY A 1002 -50.04 69.78 -76.92
N ARG A 1003 -50.65 68.91 -77.75
CA ARG A 1003 -51.01 68.91 -79.20
C ARG A 1003 -50.74 70.12 -80.14
N GLY A 1004 -50.31 69.81 -81.38
CA GLY A 1004 -50.60 70.63 -82.58
C GLY A 1004 -49.90 70.25 -83.92
N ALA A 1005 -50.52 69.34 -84.70
CA ALA A 1005 -50.57 69.17 -86.18
C ALA A 1005 -49.34 69.24 -87.14
N SER A 1006 -49.32 68.25 -88.06
CA SER A 1006 -48.49 67.94 -89.25
C SER A 1006 -48.91 68.76 -90.52
N PRO A 1007 -48.48 68.55 -91.81
CA PRO A 1007 -47.75 67.40 -92.43
C PRO A 1007 -46.74 67.70 -93.60
N LEU A 1008 -46.07 66.62 -94.11
CA LEU A 1008 -45.82 66.21 -95.54
C LEU A 1008 -44.42 65.60 -95.79
N ALA A 1009 -44.37 64.27 -96.03
CA ALA A 1009 -43.98 63.56 -97.28
C ALA A 1009 -42.48 63.16 -97.32
N GLY A 1010 -42.01 61.91 -97.27
CA GLY A 1010 -42.35 60.63 -97.94
C GLY A 1010 -41.25 60.30 -98.99
N PRO A 1011 -40.98 59.04 -99.46
CA PRO A 1011 -41.30 57.69 -98.97
C PRO A 1011 -40.17 56.61 -99.19
N GLY A 1012 -40.44 55.36 -98.77
CA GLY A 1012 -39.83 54.11 -99.28
C GLY A 1012 -39.60 53.04 -98.18
N SER A 1013 -40.54 52.18 -97.77
CA SER A 1013 -41.07 50.92 -98.38
C SER A 1013 -40.01 49.84 -98.65
N GLY A 1014 -40.09 48.57 -98.24
CA GLY A 1014 -41.08 47.72 -97.56
C GLY A 1014 -40.39 46.39 -97.18
N SER A 1015 -40.89 45.55 -96.27
CA SER A 1015 -42.06 44.69 -96.44
C SER A 1015 -42.38 43.95 -95.12
N ALA A 1016 -43.67 43.70 -94.88
CA ALA A 1016 -44.25 42.92 -93.78
C ALA A 1016 -44.94 41.67 -94.39
N PRO A 1017 -45.78 40.86 -93.68
CA PRO A 1017 -46.02 40.73 -92.23
C PRO A 1017 -46.12 39.24 -91.74
N ALA A 1018 -46.08 38.97 -90.43
CA ALA A 1018 -46.74 37.79 -89.85
C ALA A 1018 -47.00 37.90 -88.32
N LEU A 1019 -48.29 37.96 -87.99
CA LEU A 1019 -49.03 37.28 -86.92
C LEU A 1019 -48.54 37.33 -85.44
N LEU A 1020 -49.44 37.90 -84.62
CA LEU A 1020 -49.54 37.75 -83.16
C LEU A 1020 -49.57 36.28 -82.74
N VAL A 1021 -48.64 35.88 -81.87
CA VAL A 1021 -48.67 34.63 -81.11
C VAL A 1021 -48.79 34.99 -79.62
N PRO A 1022 -49.71 34.40 -78.84
CA PRO A 1022 -49.78 34.62 -77.39
C PRO A 1022 -48.53 34.05 -76.69
N PRO A 1023 -48.16 34.52 -75.50
CA PRO A 1023 -46.98 34.01 -74.80
C PRO A 1023 -47.12 32.50 -74.56
N ALA A 1024 -46.10 31.75 -74.99
CA ALA A 1024 -46.01 30.31 -74.76
C ALA A 1024 -45.96 30.01 -73.25
N PRO A 1025 -46.54 28.90 -72.77
CA PRO A 1025 -46.43 28.52 -71.37
C PRO A 1025 -44.96 28.21 -71.05
N GLU A 1026 -44.48 28.72 -69.92
CA GLU A 1026 -43.14 28.46 -69.39
C GLU A 1026 -42.83 26.96 -69.40
N VAL A 1027 -41.80 26.57 -70.14
CA VAL A 1027 -41.25 25.21 -70.09
C VAL A 1027 -40.57 25.05 -68.74
N ARG A 1028 -41.28 24.48 -67.76
CA ARG A 1028 -40.69 24.09 -66.47
C ARG A 1028 -39.69 22.96 -66.70
N LEU A 1029 -38.41 23.23 -66.45
CA LEU A 1029 -37.35 22.21 -66.46
C LEU A 1029 -37.55 21.30 -65.25
N ARG A 1030 -37.90 20.02 -65.50
CA ARG A 1030 -38.29 19.07 -64.45
C ARG A 1030 -37.18 18.12 -63.99
N ARG A 1031 -36.00 18.17 -64.62
CA ARG A 1031 -34.88 17.27 -64.33
C ARG A 1031 -33.54 17.98 -64.56
N PHE A 1032 -32.63 17.84 -63.60
CA PHE A 1032 -31.23 18.27 -63.69
C PHE A 1032 -30.33 17.04 -63.80
N HIS A 1033 -29.32 17.08 -64.66
CA HIS A 1033 -28.26 16.07 -64.79
C HIS A 1033 -26.94 16.77 -65.09
N GLY A 1034 -25.89 16.46 -64.32
CA GLY A 1034 -24.56 17.02 -64.51
C GLY A 1034 -23.49 16.07 -63.99
N THR A 1035 -22.36 16.03 -64.68
CA THR A 1035 -21.17 15.24 -64.33
C THR A 1035 -19.99 16.20 -64.18
N VAL A 1036 -19.14 15.97 -63.19
CA VAL A 1036 -17.95 16.79 -62.95
C VAL A 1036 -16.78 15.90 -62.52
N ASP A 1037 -15.64 16.09 -63.16
CA ASP A 1037 -14.41 15.36 -62.84
C ASP A 1037 -13.77 15.97 -61.60
N LEU A 1038 -13.47 15.13 -60.61
CA LEU A 1038 -12.84 15.55 -59.35
C LEU A 1038 -11.34 15.23 -59.35
N ASP A 1039 -10.53 16.15 -58.83
CA ASP A 1039 -9.11 15.91 -58.63
C ASP A 1039 -8.91 14.84 -57.53
N SER A 1040 -8.19 13.78 -57.87
CA SER A 1040 -7.96 12.61 -57.00
C SER A 1040 -7.23 12.96 -55.70
N LEU A 1041 -6.47 14.06 -55.65
CA LEU A 1041 -5.78 14.52 -54.44
C LEU A 1041 -6.63 15.45 -53.56
N ARG A 1042 -7.80 15.91 -54.04
CA ARG A 1042 -8.64 16.91 -53.37
C ARG A 1042 -10.14 16.57 -53.32
N VAL A 1043 -10.49 15.32 -53.62
CA VAL A 1043 -11.88 14.81 -53.73
C VAL A 1043 -12.79 15.30 -52.59
N GLY A 1044 -12.34 15.26 -51.33
CA GLY A 1044 -13.17 15.68 -50.19
C GLY A 1044 -13.55 17.17 -50.19
N ARG A 1045 -12.63 18.06 -50.60
CA ARG A 1045 -12.89 19.50 -50.65
C ARG A 1045 -13.82 19.85 -51.80
N ASP A 1046 -13.58 19.25 -52.96
CA ASP A 1046 -14.32 19.59 -54.18
C ASP A 1046 -15.71 18.95 -54.17
N ALA A 1047 -15.87 17.74 -53.61
CA ALA A 1047 -17.17 17.14 -53.34
C ALA A 1047 -17.99 17.95 -52.32
N SER A 1048 -17.35 18.50 -51.27
CA SER A 1048 -18.03 19.38 -50.32
C SER A 1048 -18.51 20.67 -50.99
N ARG A 1049 -17.68 21.25 -51.86
CA ARG A 1049 -18.08 22.45 -52.63
C ARG A 1049 -19.26 22.16 -53.57
N ILE A 1050 -19.31 21.00 -54.22
CA ILE A 1050 -20.46 20.60 -55.05
C ILE A 1050 -21.70 20.34 -54.19
N ALA A 1051 -21.51 19.77 -53.00
CA ALA A 1051 -22.60 19.60 -52.05
C ALA A 1051 -23.22 20.94 -51.64
N ASP A 1052 -22.38 21.92 -51.33
CA ASP A 1052 -22.81 23.23 -50.85
C ASP A 1052 -23.35 24.12 -51.97
N GLU A 1053 -22.75 24.12 -53.17
CA GLU A 1053 -23.07 25.05 -54.25
C GLU A 1053 -24.07 24.49 -55.28
N VAL A 1054 -24.35 23.17 -55.28
CA VAL A 1054 -25.25 22.56 -56.28
C VAL A 1054 -26.29 21.65 -55.61
N ILE A 1055 -25.85 20.66 -54.82
CA ILE A 1055 -26.78 19.67 -54.25
C ILE A 1055 -27.71 20.31 -53.22
N SER A 1056 -27.21 21.19 -52.36
CA SER A 1056 -27.99 21.88 -51.33
C SER A 1056 -29.17 22.66 -51.92
N HIS A 1057 -28.95 23.35 -53.05
CA HIS A 1057 -29.97 24.14 -53.73
C HIS A 1057 -31.03 23.28 -54.42
N LEU A 1058 -30.65 22.09 -54.91
CA LEU A 1058 -31.58 21.14 -55.52
C LEU A 1058 -32.39 20.36 -54.46
N ALA A 1059 -31.75 19.96 -53.36
CA ALA A 1059 -32.37 19.23 -52.26
C ALA A 1059 -33.28 20.11 -51.38
N GLY A 1060 -33.05 21.43 -51.37
CA GLY A 1060 -33.89 22.40 -50.68
C GLY A 1060 -35.26 22.66 -51.34
N GLN A 1061 -35.52 22.11 -52.54
CA GLN A 1061 -36.80 22.27 -53.24
C GLN A 1061 -37.85 21.27 -52.73
N PRO A 1062 -39.08 21.70 -52.37
CA PRO A 1062 -40.12 20.82 -51.86
C PRO A 1062 -40.51 19.72 -52.85
N GLY A 1063 -40.30 18.46 -52.49
CA GLY A 1063 -40.64 17.29 -53.31
C GLY A 1063 -39.58 16.86 -54.34
N ALA A 1064 -38.37 17.44 -54.31
CA ALA A 1064 -37.26 17.02 -55.15
C ALA A 1064 -36.54 15.78 -54.56
N GLU A 1065 -36.46 14.69 -55.34
CA GLU A 1065 -35.62 13.54 -55.02
C GLU A 1065 -34.24 13.71 -55.67
N VAL A 1066 -33.23 13.98 -54.86
CA VAL A 1066 -31.84 14.14 -55.32
C VAL A 1066 -31.07 12.86 -55.04
N THR A 1067 -30.61 12.19 -56.10
CA THR A 1067 -29.72 11.03 -56.01
C THR A 1067 -28.32 11.44 -56.44
N VAL A 1068 -27.32 11.19 -55.58
CA VAL A 1068 -25.91 11.46 -55.86
C VAL A 1068 -25.20 10.12 -56.06
N THR A 1069 -24.53 9.96 -57.20
CA THR A 1069 -23.75 8.76 -57.53
C THR A 1069 -22.29 9.16 -57.64
N LEU A 1070 -21.42 8.49 -56.88
CA LEU A 1070 -19.97 8.64 -56.97
C LEU A 1070 -19.41 7.48 -57.79
N GLU A 1071 -18.81 7.80 -58.93
CA GLU A 1071 -18.12 6.83 -59.80
C GLU A 1071 -16.61 7.01 -59.64
N ILE A 1072 -15.87 5.91 -59.54
CA ILE A 1072 -14.41 5.90 -59.32
C ILE A 1072 -13.79 5.00 -60.39
N GLU A 1073 -13.16 5.60 -61.40
CA GLU A 1073 -12.38 4.91 -62.43
C GLU A 1073 -10.88 5.05 -62.15
N ALA A 1074 -10.14 3.94 -62.19
CA ALA A 1074 -8.69 3.94 -62.05
C ALA A 1074 -8.06 3.04 -63.12
N ARG A 1075 -7.23 3.61 -64.00
CA ARG A 1075 -6.47 2.84 -65.00
C ARG A 1075 -5.10 2.49 -64.46
N LEU A 1076 -4.80 1.19 -64.38
CA LEU A 1076 -3.56 0.65 -63.83
C LEU A 1076 -2.75 -0.04 -64.94
N PRO A 1077 -1.95 0.71 -65.73
CA PRO A 1077 -1.27 0.17 -66.91
C PRO A 1077 -0.22 -0.92 -66.63
N GLY A 1078 0.17 -1.12 -65.36
CA GLY A 1078 1.08 -2.19 -64.93
C GLY A 1078 0.39 -3.38 -64.25
N GLY A 1079 -0.94 -3.44 -64.24
CA GLY A 1079 -1.71 -4.41 -63.46
C GLY A 1079 -1.82 -4.03 -61.98
N ALA A 1080 -2.87 -4.49 -61.30
CA ALA A 1080 -3.04 -4.33 -59.86
C ALA A 1080 -2.35 -5.46 -59.09
N SER A 1081 -1.65 -5.16 -57.99
CA SER A 1081 -1.09 -6.20 -57.12
C SER A 1081 -2.16 -6.89 -56.29
N ASP A 1082 -2.00 -8.18 -55.98
CA ASP A 1082 -2.97 -8.97 -55.19
C ASP A 1082 -3.34 -8.32 -53.85
N GLN A 1083 -2.35 -7.68 -53.19
CA GLN A 1083 -2.56 -6.98 -51.93
C GLN A 1083 -3.44 -5.73 -52.10
N LEU A 1084 -3.30 -5.00 -53.22
CA LEU A 1084 -4.13 -3.84 -53.54
C LEU A 1084 -5.56 -4.27 -53.88
N VAL A 1085 -5.71 -5.31 -54.73
CA VAL A 1085 -7.02 -5.86 -55.10
C VAL A 1085 -7.80 -6.30 -53.87
N ARG A 1086 -7.17 -7.06 -52.97
CA ARG A 1086 -7.79 -7.50 -51.72
C ARG A 1086 -8.22 -6.33 -50.83
N THR A 1087 -7.32 -5.36 -50.63
CA THR A 1087 -7.58 -4.20 -49.76
C THR A 1087 -8.73 -3.35 -50.27
N VAL A 1088 -8.77 -3.08 -51.59
CA VAL A 1088 -9.83 -2.28 -52.21
C VAL A 1088 -11.16 -3.02 -52.18
N LEU A 1089 -11.20 -4.31 -52.52
CA LEU A 1089 -12.46 -5.09 -52.49
C LEU A 1089 -13.03 -5.24 -51.06
N GLU A 1090 -12.18 -5.42 -50.05
CA GLU A 1090 -12.60 -5.55 -48.65
C GLU A 1090 -13.15 -4.22 -48.10
N ASN A 1091 -12.48 -3.10 -48.40
CA ASN A 1091 -12.94 -1.78 -48.02
C ASN A 1091 -14.23 -1.38 -48.77
N SER A 1092 -14.34 -1.67 -50.06
CA SER A 1092 -15.56 -1.40 -50.84
C SER A 1092 -16.77 -2.19 -50.35
N ARG A 1093 -16.58 -3.43 -49.87
CA ARG A 1093 -17.65 -4.20 -49.19
C ARG A 1093 -18.07 -3.55 -47.88
N THR A 1094 -17.11 -3.12 -47.06
CA THR A 1094 -17.36 -2.44 -45.78
C THR A 1094 -18.10 -1.13 -45.98
N LEU A 1095 -17.77 -0.39 -47.04
CA LEU A 1095 -18.39 0.88 -47.43
C LEU A 1095 -19.67 0.71 -48.27
N ARG A 1096 -20.14 -0.52 -48.49
CA ARG A 1096 -21.40 -0.87 -49.17
C ARG A 1096 -21.51 -0.31 -50.61
N PHE A 1097 -20.45 -0.40 -51.40
CA PHE A 1097 -20.50 -0.11 -52.82
C PHE A 1097 -21.57 -0.99 -53.50
N ARG A 1098 -22.34 -0.41 -54.43
CA ARG A 1098 -23.43 -1.12 -55.14
C ARG A 1098 -22.91 -2.00 -56.30
N SER A 1099 -21.79 -1.61 -56.92
CA SER A 1099 -21.06 -2.36 -57.96
C SER A 1099 -19.56 -2.11 -57.75
N GLN A 1100 -18.75 -3.18 -57.73
CA GLN A 1100 -17.31 -3.12 -57.52
C GLN A 1100 -16.63 -4.38 -58.07
N GLY A 1101 -15.50 -4.19 -58.76
CA GLY A 1101 -14.70 -5.27 -59.34
C GLY A 1101 -13.46 -4.68 -60.02
N PHE A 1102 -12.39 -5.47 -60.09
CA PHE A 1102 -11.32 -5.22 -61.04
C PHE A 1102 -11.64 -6.05 -62.29
N GLU A 1103 -11.60 -5.45 -63.46
CA GLU A 1103 -11.83 -6.14 -64.73
C GLU A 1103 -10.48 -6.56 -65.31
N GLU A 1104 -10.40 -7.79 -65.82
CA GLU A 1104 -9.27 -8.23 -66.65
C GLU A 1104 -9.52 -7.71 -68.07
N GLU A 1105 -8.60 -6.92 -68.62
CA GLU A 1105 -8.64 -6.47 -70.02
C GLU A 1105 -8.36 -7.61 -71.00
#